data_AF-S9PHX4-F1
#
_entry.id   AF-S9PHX4-F1
#
_cell.length_a   1.000
_cell.length_b   1.000
_cell.length_c   1.000
_cell.angle_alpha   90.00
_cell.angle_beta   90.00
_cell.angle_gamma   90.00
#
_symmetry.space_group_name_H-M   'P 1'
#
loop_
_entity.id
_entity.type
_entity.pdbx_description
1 polymer ?
#
loop_
_entity_poly.entity_id
_entity_poly.type
_entity_poly.pdbx_seq_one_letter_code
_entity_poly.pdbx_strand_id
1 'polypeptide(L)'
;MVDGVMRVALKPEGVRLETPGLRFTLPDGRAIDATLVHSSRSELGLTWAGEFEGGDVLMVVHDDGTLSAVLHVGERAFELMSMEHGVGELRELQRLEYKNCLHGQAPEARGDDAQAQEPVEPLPEPLPEVPRALMATAYIDVAAFYTQEFLASAYEENRLQLSIQQSIATANEIFTASGVNAQYRLVYMGPLTGAQPPEGVVRTYDGLQYEEREPAALQWLKAQPPEVSELRNAAGADMVALYLPMPTAPVRPYVCGVASRIDSRGYDDVDNRPFNGRAFSVQRAHCGLGDFTFAHELGHNFGMFHNAAELGRKPYPSFPWAAGRTYPAPSMPGGVAATVMNSDLCPSGGAGPEAICRRTGYFSSPSVFVNGYPTGDATHDNARVARDQTPSFANFRATAPGSVPRVLITSPGRNASVSSVVTLRGTATDAESGNISARIRWYTETGAYLGSGAFITATLQPGTGRRIVARATDDDGQEGQWSVPVAVYSTNVTPQKGSWYNPARSGNSIDLLRAPDGGYLVGWYTYTPKGEPIWYTSAIAQVSNGSWSAPLYLSTWNGSSNSLTVVGSLSLRFYSATSAMFSYSVNGISGSEHFVYQAGGAGRTGSWYEPTLSGWGLQINEQTSDYDATVTFYEGSQPRWVMGGTRPGSSVSMSLNWMSGPGLCPGCTYVGPPSARDVGTLSLQIPSGGTSGRATMNITTPSGVQWNRPGVDVVKLTQ
;
A
#
# COMPACT_ATOMS: atom_id res chain seq x y z
N MET A 1 12.42 -4.92 18.38
CA MET A 1 12.57 -4.30 17.05
C MET A 1 12.19 -5.31 16.00
N VAL A 2 11.46 -4.87 14.98
CA VAL A 2 11.31 -5.53 13.68
C VAL A 2 11.52 -4.39 12.67
N ASP A 3 12.32 -4.63 11.64
CA ASP A 3 12.59 -3.69 10.53
C ASP A 3 12.94 -2.24 10.94
N GLY A 4 13.78 -2.09 11.96
CA GLY A 4 14.28 -0.77 12.41
C GLY A 4 13.29 0.07 13.23
N VAL A 5 12.10 -0.45 13.52
CA VAL A 5 11.07 0.23 14.32
C VAL A 5 11.03 -0.32 15.75
N MET A 6 10.92 0.58 16.73
CA MET A 6 10.73 0.29 18.15
C MET A 6 9.39 0.83 18.64
N ARG A 7 8.61 -0.01 19.33
CA ARG A 7 7.44 0.44 20.09
C ARG A 7 7.87 0.95 21.46
N VAL A 8 7.40 2.14 21.81
CA VAL A 8 7.71 2.86 23.05
C VAL A 8 6.39 3.15 23.76
N ALA A 9 6.33 3.05 25.09
CA ALA A 9 5.15 3.50 25.84
C ALA A 9 5.16 5.04 25.96
N LEU A 10 4.08 5.69 25.55
CA LEU A 10 3.92 7.14 25.63
C LEU A 10 3.07 7.54 26.83
N LYS A 11 3.42 8.66 27.47
CA LYS A 11 2.64 9.31 28.53
C LYS A 11 2.52 10.82 28.27
N PRO A 12 1.86 11.22 27.15
CA PRO A 12 1.82 12.61 26.70
C PRO A 12 1.14 13.54 27.72
N GLU A 13 0.16 13.04 28.48
CA GLU A 13 -0.52 13.75 29.60
C GLU A 13 0.44 14.27 30.70
N GLY A 14 1.67 13.76 30.77
CA GLY A 14 2.71 14.23 31.70
C GLY A 14 3.50 15.45 31.21
N VAL A 15 3.41 15.80 29.92
CA VAL A 15 4.16 16.92 29.33
C VAL A 15 3.39 18.23 29.52
N ARG A 16 4.08 19.25 30.02
CA ARG A 16 3.56 20.60 30.24
C ARG A 16 4.57 21.61 29.69
N LEU A 17 4.14 22.86 29.49
CA LEU A 17 5.01 24.00 29.13
C LEU A 17 6.32 24.00 29.90
N GLU A 18 6.22 24.00 31.24
CA GLU A 18 7.37 24.13 32.14
C GLU A 18 8.09 22.80 32.43
N THR A 19 7.83 21.72 31.69
CA THR A 19 8.50 20.43 31.93
C THR A 19 10.01 20.60 31.69
N PRO A 20 10.86 20.59 32.75
CA PRO A 20 12.23 21.10 32.65
C PRO A 20 13.16 20.11 31.93
N GLY A 21 12.75 18.85 31.80
CA GLY A 21 13.41 17.87 30.97
C GLY A 21 12.57 16.61 30.73
N LEU A 22 12.90 15.90 29.66
CA LEU A 22 12.23 14.69 29.20
C LEU A 22 13.25 13.58 28.91
N ARG A 23 12.91 12.35 29.29
CA ARG A 23 13.76 11.18 29.09
C ARG A 23 13.28 10.33 27.93
N PHE A 24 14.12 10.21 26.91
CA PHE A 24 13.89 9.38 25.73
C PHE A 24 14.75 8.11 25.81
N THR A 25 14.24 6.98 25.33
CA THR A 25 15.00 5.72 25.22
C THR A 25 15.16 5.36 23.76
N LEU A 26 16.39 5.28 23.29
CA LEU A 26 16.74 4.96 21.90
C LEU A 26 16.54 3.46 21.58
N PRO A 27 16.49 3.08 20.28
CA PRO A 27 16.39 1.67 19.87
C PRO A 27 17.59 0.81 20.31
N ASP A 28 18.74 1.43 20.57
CA ASP A 28 19.94 0.79 21.14
C ASP A 28 19.93 0.70 22.69
N GLY A 29 18.83 1.09 23.33
CA GLY A 29 18.63 1.03 24.79
C GLY A 29 19.28 2.15 25.59
N ARG A 30 20.03 3.06 24.96
CA ARG A 30 20.55 4.26 25.63
C ARG A 30 19.41 5.19 26.00
N ALA A 31 19.46 5.74 27.21
CA ALA A 31 18.58 6.82 27.63
C ALA A 31 19.24 8.18 27.36
N ILE A 32 18.44 9.14 26.94
CA ILE A 32 18.79 10.55 26.74
C ILE A 32 17.88 11.36 27.65
N ASP A 33 18.46 12.20 28.50
CA ASP A 33 17.73 13.16 29.33
C ASP A 33 17.88 14.55 28.68
N ALA A 34 16.87 14.98 27.92
CA ALA A 34 16.83 16.29 27.25
C ALA A 34 16.32 17.36 28.22
N THR A 35 16.96 18.53 28.23
CA THR A 35 16.57 19.72 29.01
C THR A 35 15.73 20.65 28.16
N LEU A 36 14.67 21.24 28.70
CA LEU A 36 13.84 22.23 28.01
C LEU A 36 14.68 23.45 27.61
N VAL A 37 14.60 23.82 26.34
CA VAL A 37 15.22 25.01 25.77
C VAL A 37 14.17 26.04 25.40
N HIS A 38 13.11 25.62 24.69
CA HIS A 38 11.97 26.48 24.37
C HIS A 38 10.66 25.70 24.34
N SER A 39 9.56 26.34 24.75
CA SER A 39 8.22 25.77 24.64
C SER A 39 7.21 26.87 24.33
N SER A 40 6.28 26.59 23.43
CA SER A 40 5.13 27.45 23.13
C SER A 40 3.85 26.63 23.22
N ARG A 41 2.79 27.21 23.80
CA ARG A 41 1.45 26.61 23.82
C ARG A 41 0.53 27.43 22.93
N SER A 42 -0.23 26.74 22.10
CA SER A 42 -1.29 27.29 21.28
C SER A 42 -2.68 26.91 21.83
N GLU A 43 -3.72 27.18 21.05
CA GLU A 43 -5.09 26.67 21.27
C GLU A 43 -5.29 25.23 20.75
N LEU A 44 -4.24 24.61 20.18
CA LEU A 44 -4.29 23.30 19.53
C LEU A 44 -3.29 22.28 20.11
N GLY A 45 -2.32 22.74 20.90
CA GLY A 45 -1.28 21.89 21.45
C GLY A 45 -0.12 22.65 22.09
N LEU A 46 0.99 21.92 22.23
CA LEU A 46 2.23 22.35 22.85
C LEU A 46 3.41 21.95 21.96
N THR A 47 4.16 22.94 21.46
CA THR A 47 5.53 22.74 21.00
C THR A 47 6.48 22.72 22.18
N TRP A 48 7.36 21.72 22.24
CA TRP A 48 8.42 21.57 23.22
C TRP A 48 9.73 21.23 22.49
N ALA A 49 10.74 22.07 22.67
CA ALA A 49 12.09 21.91 22.12
C ALA A 49 13.07 21.77 23.29
N GLY A 50 13.89 20.72 23.25
CA GLY A 50 14.88 20.44 24.28
C GLY A 50 16.18 19.88 23.71
N GLU A 51 17.22 19.88 24.52
CA GLU A 51 18.58 19.57 24.11
C GLU A 51 19.34 18.75 25.15
N PHE A 52 20.40 18.07 24.71
CA PHE A 52 21.24 17.20 25.54
C PHE A 52 22.65 17.10 24.97
N GLU A 53 23.55 16.44 25.69
CA GLU A 53 24.92 16.24 25.23
C GLU A 53 24.95 15.44 23.91
N GLY A 54 25.30 16.11 22.82
CA GLY A 54 25.40 15.52 21.49
C GLY A 54 24.10 15.46 20.69
N GLY A 55 23.06 16.22 21.05
CA GLY A 55 21.82 16.24 20.27
C GLY A 55 20.71 17.14 20.76
N ASP A 56 19.61 17.12 20.02
CA ASP A 56 18.42 17.94 20.25
C ASP A 56 17.14 17.13 19.99
N VAL A 57 16.01 17.62 20.48
CA VAL A 57 14.69 17.05 20.26
C VAL A 57 13.66 18.17 20.10
N LEU A 58 12.82 18.01 19.09
CA LEU A 58 11.69 18.87 18.83
C LEU A 58 10.42 18.02 18.80
N MET A 59 9.42 18.46 19.54
CA MET A 59 8.28 17.66 19.93
C MET A 59 7.02 18.50 19.89
N VAL A 60 5.94 17.95 19.34
CA VAL A 60 4.61 18.53 19.35
C VAL A 60 3.67 17.57 20.08
N VAL A 61 3.00 18.06 21.12
CA VAL A 61 1.91 17.38 21.81
C VAL A 61 0.62 18.04 21.35
N HIS A 62 -0.24 17.26 20.71
CA HIS A 62 -1.54 17.71 20.21
C HIS A 62 -2.59 17.63 21.33
N ASP A 63 -3.60 18.50 21.34
CA ASP A 63 -4.60 18.54 22.42
C ASP A 63 -5.51 17.28 22.48
N ASP A 64 -5.52 16.43 21.44
CA ASP A 64 -6.14 15.09 21.45
C ASP A 64 -5.33 14.04 22.25
N GLY A 65 -4.18 14.44 22.80
CA GLY A 65 -3.25 13.59 23.53
C GLY A 65 -2.29 12.81 22.63
N THR A 66 -2.28 13.02 21.31
CA THR A 66 -1.24 12.47 20.44
C THR A 66 0.04 13.31 20.46
N LEU A 67 1.12 12.72 19.96
CA LEU A 67 2.48 13.24 20.06
C LEU A 67 3.26 12.91 18.79
N SER A 68 3.96 13.90 18.26
CA SER A 68 4.93 13.79 17.15
C SER A 68 6.28 14.36 17.60
N ALA A 69 7.41 13.74 17.23
CA ALA A 69 8.73 14.29 17.57
C ALA A 69 9.84 13.89 16.59
N VAL A 70 10.88 14.70 16.50
CA VAL A 70 12.21 14.30 15.98
C VAL A 70 13.29 14.53 17.03
N LEU A 71 14.17 13.55 17.14
CA LEU A 71 15.29 13.50 18.06
C LEU A 71 16.58 13.32 17.24
N HIS A 72 17.45 14.33 17.21
CA HIS A 72 18.77 14.27 16.58
C HIS A 72 19.82 13.79 17.59
N VAL A 73 20.63 12.78 17.25
CA VAL A 73 21.68 12.22 18.12
C VAL A 73 22.98 12.06 17.31
N GLY A 74 23.86 13.06 17.42
CA GLY A 74 25.03 13.20 16.56
C GLY A 74 24.63 13.37 15.09
N GLU A 75 24.91 12.34 14.27
CA GLU A 75 24.54 12.28 12.84
C GLU A 75 23.40 11.27 12.58
N ARG A 76 22.72 10.77 13.62
CA ARG A 76 21.50 9.94 13.51
C ARG A 76 20.31 10.81 13.87
N ALA A 77 19.12 10.45 13.41
CA ALA A 77 17.90 10.99 13.99
C ALA A 77 16.81 9.93 14.09
N PHE A 78 15.81 10.23 14.91
CA PHE A 78 14.69 9.34 15.17
C PHE A 78 13.40 10.13 15.10
N GLU A 79 12.43 9.64 14.33
CA GLU A 79 11.07 10.14 14.33
C GLU A 79 10.24 9.31 15.31
N LEU A 80 9.41 9.99 16.10
CA LEU A 80 8.44 9.39 17.00
C LEU A 80 7.02 9.78 16.54
N MET A 81 6.20 8.78 16.22
CA MET A 81 4.79 8.98 15.89
C MET A 81 3.90 8.24 16.90
N SER A 82 2.84 8.89 17.36
CA SER A 82 1.86 8.25 18.24
C SER A 82 0.96 7.27 17.50
N MET A 83 0.76 6.11 18.11
CA MET A 83 -0.16 5.06 17.67
C MET A 83 -1.28 4.90 18.73
N GLU A 84 -2.26 4.05 18.42
CA GLU A 84 -3.35 3.74 19.36
C GLU A 84 -2.84 3.10 20.67
N HIS A 85 -3.61 3.26 21.75
CA HIS A 85 -3.39 2.65 23.08
C HIS A 85 -2.14 3.13 23.85
N GLY A 86 -1.70 4.37 23.65
CA GLY A 86 -0.55 4.94 24.40
C GLY A 86 0.78 4.30 24.03
N VAL A 87 0.87 3.75 22.81
CA VAL A 87 2.11 3.25 22.22
C VAL A 87 2.55 4.24 21.14
N GLY A 88 3.83 4.59 21.12
CA GLY A 88 4.48 5.31 20.03
C GLY A 88 5.36 4.38 19.25
N GLU A 89 5.62 4.73 17.99
CA GLU A 89 6.65 4.06 17.19
C GLU A 89 7.80 5.03 16.95
N LEU A 90 8.94 4.70 17.56
CA LEU A 90 10.23 5.35 17.35
C LEU A 90 10.92 4.63 16.19
N ARG A 91 11.20 5.38 15.12
CA ARG A 91 11.86 4.90 13.90
C ARG A 91 13.16 5.65 13.74
N GLU A 92 14.26 4.94 13.50
CA GLU A 92 15.49 5.57 13.05
C GLU A 92 15.32 6.06 11.62
N LEU A 93 15.52 7.36 11.42
CA LEU A 93 15.76 7.95 10.12
C LEU A 93 17.21 7.61 9.78
N GLN A 94 17.44 6.74 8.80
CA GLN A 94 18.76 6.15 8.57
C GLN A 94 19.82 7.23 8.33
N ARG A 95 21.02 6.99 8.85
CA ARG A 95 22.22 7.66 8.33
C ARG A 95 22.35 7.31 6.85
N LEU A 96 22.48 8.33 6.01
CA LEU A 96 23.77 8.70 5.42
C LEU A 96 23.67 10.10 4.82
N GLU A 97 24.80 10.59 4.32
CA GLU A 97 24.97 11.95 3.79
C GLU A 97 23.93 12.29 2.69
N TYR A 98 23.86 13.57 2.30
CA TYR A 98 23.39 14.07 0.99
C TYR A 98 22.19 15.09 0.98
N LYS A 99 21.59 15.51 -0.16
CA LYS A 99 20.99 16.87 -0.46
C LYS A 99 19.60 17.04 0.14
N ASN A 100 19.10 18.27 0.10
CA ASN A 100 17.69 18.52 -0.15
C ASN A 100 17.45 19.48 -1.33
N CYS A 101 16.25 19.38 -1.90
CA CYS A 101 15.69 20.22 -2.97
C CYS A 101 16.66 20.55 -4.11
N LEU A 102 16.97 19.56 -4.96
CA LEU A 102 17.55 19.84 -6.27
C LEU A 102 16.61 20.78 -7.04
N HIS A 103 17.07 22.00 -7.30
CA HIS A 103 16.38 22.93 -8.18
C HIS A 103 16.11 22.25 -9.53
N GLY A 104 14.84 22.16 -9.91
CA GLY A 104 14.48 21.95 -11.30
C GLY A 104 15.00 23.13 -12.11
N GLN A 105 16.16 22.97 -12.75
CA GLN A 105 16.48 23.75 -13.93
C GLN A 105 15.44 23.34 -14.98
N ALA A 106 14.45 24.22 -15.21
CA ALA A 106 13.63 24.13 -16.41
C ALA A 106 14.58 24.11 -17.63
N PRO A 107 14.36 23.25 -18.63
CA PRO A 107 15.23 23.20 -19.81
C PRO A 107 15.30 24.58 -20.45
N GLU A 108 16.53 25.04 -20.73
CA GLU A 108 16.81 26.39 -21.19
C GLU A 108 16.01 26.76 -22.45
N ALA A 109 15.09 27.72 -22.31
CA ALA A 109 14.51 28.40 -23.45
C ALA A 109 15.58 29.35 -24.03
N ARG A 110 16.10 29.00 -25.22
CA ARG A 110 16.95 29.91 -26.01
C ARG A 110 16.16 31.15 -26.46
N GLY A 111 16.85 32.29 -26.51
CA GLY A 111 16.58 33.29 -27.55
C GLY A 111 16.04 34.64 -27.07
N ASP A 112 17.00 35.51 -26.76
CA ASP A 112 17.12 36.88 -27.30
C ASP A 112 16.30 38.09 -26.77
N ASP A 113 17.02 39.20 -26.91
CA ASP A 113 16.70 40.63 -26.90
C ASP A 113 16.26 41.34 -25.61
N ALA A 114 17.18 42.17 -25.12
CA ALA A 114 17.00 43.18 -24.09
C ALA A 114 16.47 44.50 -24.68
N GLN A 115 15.53 45.16 -24.00
CA GLN A 115 15.34 46.62 -24.10
C GLN A 115 14.95 47.28 -22.76
N ALA A 116 15.59 48.43 -22.52
CA ALA A 116 15.21 49.63 -21.75
C ALA A 116 14.44 49.53 -20.41
N GLN A 117 15.02 50.17 -19.39
CA GLN A 117 14.32 50.59 -18.16
C GLN A 117 13.54 51.89 -18.39
N GLU A 118 12.38 52.03 -17.74
CA GLU A 118 11.62 53.28 -17.54
C GLU A 118 11.44 53.53 -16.01
N PRO A 119 11.11 54.76 -15.55
CA PRO A 119 11.34 55.18 -14.17
C PRO A 119 10.28 54.72 -13.15
N VAL A 120 10.68 54.68 -11.88
CA VAL A 120 9.82 54.34 -10.72
C VAL A 120 9.17 55.59 -10.12
N GLU A 121 7.85 55.60 -9.97
CA GLU A 121 7.10 56.59 -9.17
C GLU A 121 6.99 56.17 -7.67
N PRO A 122 6.74 57.12 -6.74
CA PRO A 122 6.81 56.86 -5.30
C PRO A 122 5.63 56.06 -4.75
N LEU A 123 5.88 55.34 -3.66
CA LEU A 123 4.89 54.54 -2.92
C LEU A 123 3.76 55.42 -2.33
N PRO A 124 2.48 55.00 -2.41
CA PRO A 124 1.40 55.59 -1.62
C PRO A 124 1.52 55.21 -0.14
N GLU A 125 1.00 56.07 0.74
CA GLU A 125 1.03 55.89 2.21
C GLU A 125 0.28 54.63 2.68
N PRO A 126 0.68 54.04 3.82
CA PRO A 126 0.03 52.84 4.35
C PRO A 126 -1.43 53.10 4.75
N LEU A 127 -2.30 52.16 4.38
CA LEU A 127 -3.70 52.14 4.81
C LEU A 127 -3.78 52.00 6.35
N PRO A 128 -4.80 52.60 7.00
CA PRO A 128 -4.88 52.65 8.46
C PRO A 128 -5.06 51.26 9.08
N GLU A 129 -4.41 51.03 10.22
CA GLU A 129 -4.51 49.78 10.98
C GLU A 129 -5.96 49.49 11.41
N VAL A 130 -6.47 48.33 11.02
CA VAL A 130 -7.73 47.79 11.58
C VAL A 130 -7.42 47.21 12.97
N PRO A 131 -8.19 47.54 14.03
CA PRO A 131 -7.91 47.07 15.38
C PRO A 131 -7.84 45.54 15.49
N ARG A 132 -6.80 45.05 16.17
CA ARG A 132 -6.43 43.63 16.31
C ARG A 132 -7.33 42.86 17.31
N ALA A 133 -8.64 43.06 17.26
CA ALA A 133 -9.62 42.48 18.18
C ALA A 133 -10.64 41.59 17.43
N LEU A 134 -10.68 40.30 17.79
CA LEU A 134 -11.72 39.33 17.41
C LEU A 134 -11.96 39.19 15.89
N MET A 135 -10.90 38.90 15.13
CA MET A 135 -11.07 38.18 13.86
C MET A 135 -11.17 36.69 14.15
N ALA A 136 -12.23 36.04 13.68
CA ALA A 136 -12.36 34.59 13.75
C ALA A 136 -11.19 33.93 13.00
N THR A 137 -10.67 32.82 13.55
CA THR A 137 -9.61 32.04 12.94
C THR A 137 -10.03 31.57 11.55
N ALA A 138 -9.21 31.84 10.53
CA ALA A 138 -9.50 31.40 9.18
C ALA A 138 -9.16 29.92 8.99
N TYR A 139 -10.05 29.16 8.38
CA TYR A 139 -9.79 27.77 8.00
C TYR A 139 -9.36 27.67 6.54
N ILE A 140 -8.36 26.84 6.27
CA ILE A 140 -7.87 26.51 4.94
C ILE A 140 -8.12 25.02 4.74
N ASP A 141 -9.04 24.67 3.84
CA ASP A 141 -9.55 23.31 3.74
C ASP A 141 -8.62 22.43 2.88
N VAL A 142 -8.19 21.29 3.42
CA VAL A 142 -7.20 20.39 2.81
C VAL A 142 -7.81 19.03 2.51
N ALA A 143 -7.64 18.54 1.28
CA ALA A 143 -7.91 17.16 0.89
C ALA A 143 -6.61 16.36 0.79
N ALA A 144 -6.54 15.22 1.48
CA ALA A 144 -5.42 14.29 1.42
C ALA A 144 -5.78 13.04 0.59
N PHE A 145 -5.03 12.79 -0.47
CA PHE A 145 -5.14 11.59 -1.30
C PHE A 145 -3.90 10.71 -1.12
N TYR A 146 -4.07 9.41 -1.34
CA TYR A 146 -2.95 8.47 -1.40
C TYR A 146 -3.17 7.41 -2.49
N THR A 147 -2.07 6.86 -3.00
CA THR A 147 -2.11 5.93 -4.13
C THR A 147 -2.49 4.51 -3.70
N GLN A 148 -2.88 3.67 -4.66
CA GLN A 148 -3.41 2.32 -4.39
C GLN A 148 -2.38 1.36 -3.77
N GLU A 149 -1.09 1.65 -3.86
CA GLU A 149 -0.01 0.84 -3.27
C GLU A 149 -0.17 0.69 -1.75
N PHE A 150 -0.67 1.71 -1.04
CA PHE A 150 -0.96 1.61 0.40
C PHE A 150 -2.06 0.58 0.71
N LEU A 151 -2.94 0.29 -0.27
CA LEU A 151 -4.00 -0.71 -0.10
C LEU A 151 -3.45 -2.15 -0.03
N ALA A 152 -2.16 -2.38 -0.31
CA ALA A 152 -1.50 -3.66 -0.11
C ALA A 152 -1.48 -4.11 1.36
N SER A 153 -1.43 -3.17 2.32
CA SER A 153 -1.34 -3.46 3.75
C SER A 153 -2.28 -2.59 4.58
N ALA A 154 -3.14 -3.21 5.39
CA ALA A 154 -4.03 -2.49 6.31
C ALA A 154 -3.25 -1.72 7.38
N TYR A 155 -2.08 -2.26 7.73
CA TYR A 155 -1.20 -1.64 8.71
C TYR A 155 -0.60 -0.36 8.13
N GLU A 156 -0.06 -0.41 6.90
CA GLU A 156 0.51 0.78 6.25
C GLU A 156 -0.56 1.83 5.92
N GLU A 157 -1.75 1.42 5.47
CA GLU A 157 -2.86 2.34 5.22
C GLU A 157 -3.31 3.06 6.52
N ASN A 158 -3.44 2.34 7.65
CA ASN A 158 -3.74 2.94 8.94
C ASN A 158 -2.62 3.89 9.42
N ARG A 159 -1.37 3.45 9.29
CA ARG A 159 -0.17 4.22 9.65
C ARG A 159 -0.11 5.52 8.86
N LEU A 160 -0.43 5.47 7.57
CA LEU A 160 -0.51 6.65 6.71
C LEU A 160 -1.65 7.59 7.13
N GLN A 161 -2.86 7.08 7.40
CA GLN A 161 -3.97 7.93 7.81
C GLN A 161 -3.69 8.67 9.13
N LEU A 162 -3.12 7.98 10.12
CA LEU A 162 -2.65 8.61 11.38
C LEU A 162 -1.54 9.64 11.11
N SER A 163 -0.62 9.34 10.20
CA SER A 163 0.46 10.23 9.77
C SER A 163 -0.08 11.51 9.11
N ILE A 164 -1.12 11.42 8.27
CA ILE A 164 -1.79 12.56 7.64
C ILE A 164 -2.40 13.48 8.71
N GLN A 165 -3.15 12.91 9.66
CA GLN A 165 -3.82 13.67 10.72
C GLN A 165 -2.80 14.40 11.62
N GLN A 166 -1.75 13.71 12.08
CA GLN A 166 -0.70 14.33 12.90
C GLN A 166 0.14 15.35 12.12
N SER A 167 0.30 15.21 10.80
CA SER A 167 0.96 16.22 9.96
C SER A 167 0.14 17.51 9.86
N ILE A 168 -1.19 17.41 9.70
CA ILE A 168 -2.11 18.56 9.73
C ILE A 168 -2.04 19.28 11.08
N ALA A 169 -2.14 18.54 12.18
CA ALA A 169 -2.06 19.12 13.53
C ALA A 169 -0.69 19.79 13.79
N THR A 170 0.40 19.17 13.32
CA THR A 170 1.75 19.75 13.40
C THR A 170 1.87 21.04 12.57
N ALA A 171 1.32 21.10 11.37
CA ALA A 171 1.31 22.31 10.54
C ALA A 171 0.50 23.45 11.18
N ASN A 172 -0.60 23.13 11.88
CA ASN A 172 -1.42 24.10 12.60
C ASN A 172 -0.72 24.68 13.84
N GLU A 173 -0.01 23.83 14.59
CA GLU A 173 0.85 24.27 15.69
C GLU A 173 1.93 25.23 15.17
N ILE A 174 2.61 24.87 14.06
CA ILE A 174 3.63 25.73 13.42
C ILE A 174 3.03 27.08 12.99
N PHE A 175 1.83 27.10 12.40
CA PHE A 175 1.11 28.33 12.04
C PHE A 175 0.88 29.22 13.26
N THR A 176 0.31 28.64 14.31
CA THR A 176 -0.06 29.38 15.53
C THR A 176 1.16 29.87 16.29
N ALA A 177 2.19 29.02 16.44
CA ALA A 177 3.48 29.35 17.04
C ALA A 177 4.27 30.41 16.24
N SER A 178 4.04 30.50 14.92
CA SER A 178 4.55 31.57 14.05
C SER A 178 3.72 32.87 14.11
N GLY A 179 2.67 32.94 14.93
CA GLY A 179 1.78 34.10 15.04
C GLY A 179 0.90 34.30 13.81
N VAL A 180 0.44 33.21 13.18
CA VAL A 180 -0.54 33.21 12.09
C VAL A 180 -1.88 32.73 12.65
N ASN A 181 -2.92 33.57 12.57
CA ASN A 181 -4.26 33.24 13.07
C ASN A 181 -5.09 32.48 12.01
N ALA A 182 -4.62 31.29 11.63
CA ALA A 182 -5.26 30.43 10.65
C ALA A 182 -4.95 28.95 10.91
N GLN A 183 -5.82 28.05 10.45
CA GLN A 183 -5.70 26.62 10.65
C GLN A 183 -6.00 25.87 9.36
N TYR A 184 -5.19 24.86 9.05
CA TYR A 184 -5.52 23.82 8.08
C TYR A 184 -6.55 22.86 8.67
N ARG A 185 -7.54 22.50 7.88
CA ARG A 185 -8.58 21.54 8.28
C ARG A 185 -8.68 20.43 7.26
N LEU A 186 -8.61 19.18 7.72
CA LEU A 186 -8.71 18.02 6.85
C LEU A 186 -10.18 17.76 6.52
N VAL A 187 -10.59 18.07 5.29
CA VAL A 187 -11.98 17.95 4.80
C VAL A 187 -12.20 16.74 3.87
N TYR A 188 -11.13 16.06 3.48
CA TYR A 188 -11.19 14.76 2.81
C TYR A 188 -9.92 13.94 3.08
N MET A 189 -10.08 12.63 3.29
CA MET A 189 -8.97 11.69 3.32
C MET A 189 -9.38 10.36 2.68
N GLY A 190 -8.62 9.89 1.68
CA GLY A 190 -8.90 8.58 1.08
C GLY A 190 -7.97 8.18 -0.07
N PRO A 191 -8.05 6.91 -0.53
CA PRO A 191 -7.27 6.42 -1.65
C PRO A 191 -7.84 6.94 -2.97
N LEU A 192 -6.96 7.10 -3.97
CA LEU A 192 -7.35 7.23 -5.37
C LEU A 192 -7.85 5.88 -5.89
N THR A 193 -9.07 5.81 -6.41
CA THR A 193 -9.69 4.58 -6.93
C THR A 193 -9.61 4.45 -8.45
N GLY A 194 -9.44 5.56 -9.16
CA GLY A 194 -9.23 5.63 -10.61
C GLY A 194 -7.76 5.74 -11.00
N ALA A 195 -7.46 6.69 -11.88
CA ALA A 195 -6.13 6.89 -12.43
C ALA A 195 -5.11 7.21 -11.33
N GLN A 196 -3.96 6.55 -11.36
CA GLN A 196 -2.84 6.79 -10.45
C GLN A 196 -1.84 7.79 -11.05
N PRO A 197 -1.06 8.51 -10.23
CA PRO A 197 0.13 9.20 -10.70
C PRO A 197 1.13 8.21 -11.30
N PRO A 198 1.99 8.64 -12.24
CA PRO A 198 2.98 7.76 -12.86
C PRO A 198 3.93 7.11 -11.83
N GLU A 199 4.47 5.94 -12.16
CA GLU A 199 5.65 5.38 -11.49
C GLU A 199 6.85 6.29 -11.73
N GLY A 200 7.78 6.33 -10.77
CA GLY A 200 8.95 7.20 -10.89
C GLY A 200 10.08 6.57 -11.70
N VAL A 201 10.91 7.42 -12.30
CA VAL A 201 12.08 6.97 -13.05
C VAL A 201 13.26 6.84 -12.09
N VAL A 202 13.86 5.65 -11.99
CA VAL A 202 15.07 5.46 -11.19
C VAL A 202 16.30 5.98 -11.96
N ARG A 203 17.03 6.92 -11.35
CA ARG A 203 18.29 7.47 -11.86
C ARG A 203 19.42 7.32 -10.84
N THR A 204 20.65 7.31 -11.33
CA THR A 204 21.84 7.28 -10.48
C THR A 204 22.47 8.66 -10.41
N TYR A 205 22.61 9.21 -9.20
CA TYR A 205 23.31 10.45 -8.90
C TYR A 205 24.39 10.18 -7.85
N ASP A 206 25.62 10.61 -8.11
CA ASP A 206 26.76 10.47 -7.19
C ASP A 206 26.97 9.03 -6.65
N GLY A 207 26.60 8.02 -7.45
CA GLY A 207 26.69 6.59 -7.11
C GLY A 207 25.47 5.99 -6.40
N LEU A 208 24.47 6.80 -6.04
CA LEU A 208 23.23 6.38 -5.37
C LEU A 208 22.02 6.41 -6.31
N GLN A 209 21.04 5.53 -6.07
CA GLN A 209 19.82 5.43 -6.87
C GLN A 209 18.65 6.20 -6.26
N TYR A 210 18.00 7.04 -7.06
CA TYR A 210 16.87 7.89 -6.68
C TYR A 210 15.69 7.68 -7.63
N GLU A 211 14.48 7.54 -7.10
CA GLU A 211 13.23 7.45 -7.86
C GLU A 211 12.59 8.84 -8.03
N GLU A 212 12.67 9.39 -9.24
CA GLU A 212 12.02 10.65 -9.62
C GLU A 212 10.50 10.44 -9.81
N ARG A 213 9.74 10.43 -8.70
CA ARG A 213 8.28 10.25 -8.74
C ARG A 213 7.50 11.48 -8.31
N GLU A 214 8.00 12.23 -7.33
CA GLU A 214 7.31 13.33 -6.68
C GLU A 214 7.07 14.50 -7.65
N PRO A 215 8.06 14.96 -8.45
CA PRO A 215 7.84 15.99 -9.47
C PRO A 215 6.88 15.53 -10.58
N ALA A 216 6.94 14.26 -10.97
CA ALA A 216 6.07 13.68 -11.99
C ALA A 216 4.60 13.56 -11.49
N ALA A 217 4.41 13.18 -10.23
CA ALA A 217 3.12 13.15 -9.57
C ALA A 217 2.54 14.56 -9.36
N LEU A 218 3.38 15.57 -9.06
CA LEU A 218 2.93 16.96 -8.96
C LEU A 218 2.49 17.50 -10.33
N GLN A 219 3.24 17.20 -11.40
CA GLN A 219 2.83 17.56 -12.76
C GLN A 219 1.52 16.88 -13.16
N TRP A 220 1.32 15.63 -12.75
CA TRP A 220 0.07 14.88 -12.93
C TRP A 220 -1.09 15.51 -12.15
N LEU A 221 -0.89 15.93 -10.90
CA LEU A 221 -1.90 16.71 -10.14
C LEU A 221 -2.23 18.03 -10.83
N LYS A 222 -1.21 18.79 -11.28
CA LYS A 222 -1.37 20.08 -12.00
C LYS A 222 -2.15 19.96 -13.31
N ALA A 223 -2.21 18.76 -13.90
CA ALA A 223 -3.07 18.40 -15.03
C ALA A 223 -4.55 18.17 -14.66
N GLN A 224 -4.89 18.22 -13.36
CA GLN A 224 -6.24 18.13 -12.79
C GLN A 224 -7.00 16.83 -13.19
N PRO A 225 -6.57 15.66 -12.66
CA PRO A 225 -7.27 14.40 -12.87
C PRO A 225 -8.76 14.50 -12.47
N PRO A 226 -9.70 13.89 -13.20
CA PRO A 226 -11.13 14.04 -12.92
C PRO A 226 -11.51 13.65 -11.48
N GLU A 227 -11.11 12.46 -11.01
CA GLU A 227 -11.39 11.98 -9.66
C GLU A 227 -10.88 12.95 -8.57
N VAL A 228 -9.64 13.42 -8.67
CA VAL A 228 -9.05 14.40 -7.74
C VAL A 228 -9.83 15.72 -7.76
N SER A 229 -10.23 16.17 -8.94
CA SER A 229 -10.94 17.44 -9.12
C SER A 229 -12.37 17.37 -8.59
N GLU A 230 -13.07 16.27 -8.85
CA GLU A 230 -14.42 15.98 -8.35
C GLU A 230 -14.41 15.88 -6.83
N LEU A 231 -13.52 15.07 -6.24
CA LEU A 231 -13.43 14.90 -4.79
C LEU A 231 -12.99 16.18 -4.07
N ARG A 232 -12.00 16.91 -4.60
CA ARG A 232 -11.58 18.22 -4.06
C ARG A 232 -12.74 19.23 -4.06
N ASN A 233 -13.47 19.33 -5.17
CA ASN A 233 -14.59 20.27 -5.29
C ASN A 233 -15.77 19.86 -4.40
N ALA A 234 -16.07 18.55 -4.29
CA ALA A 234 -17.14 18.04 -3.43
C ALA A 234 -16.84 18.24 -1.93
N ALA A 235 -15.57 18.11 -1.53
CA ALA A 235 -15.10 18.34 -0.17
C ALA A 235 -14.84 19.82 0.17
N GLY A 236 -14.98 20.75 -0.79
CA GLY A 236 -14.69 22.17 -0.55
C GLY A 236 -13.20 22.48 -0.32
N ALA A 237 -12.27 21.62 -0.74
CA ALA A 237 -10.86 21.74 -0.37
C ALA A 237 -10.10 22.82 -1.16
N ASP A 238 -9.64 23.85 -0.45
CA ASP A 238 -8.73 24.90 -0.93
C ASP A 238 -7.38 24.34 -1.40
N MET A 239 -6.83 23.34 -0.71
CA MET A 239 -5.53 22.74 -0.97
C MET A 239 -5.61 21.22 -1.13
N VAL A 240 -4.66 20.62 -1.85
CA VAL A 240 -4.56 19.15 -1.99
C VAL A 240 -3.17 18.66 -1.67
N ALA A 241 -3.09 17.59 -0.87
CA ALA A 241 -1.86 16.84 -0.63
C ALA A 241 -2.00 15.41 -1.20
N LEU A 242 -0.97 14.91 -1.87
CA LEU A 242 -0.89 13.54 -2.37
C LEU A 242 0.29 12.80 -1.73
N TYR A 243 -0.01 11.66 -1.11
CA TYR A 243 0.97 10.82 -0.45
C TYR A 243 1.35 9.64 -1.35
N LEU A 244 2.65 9.47 -1.58
CA LEU A 244 3.27 8.39 -2.36
C LEU A 244 4.00 7.40 -1.44
N PRO A 245 4.05 6.09 -1.75
CA PRO A 245 4.84 5.14 -0.97
C PRO A 245 6.33 5.47 -1.04
N MET A 246 7.11 5.05 -0.03
CA MET A 246 8.57 5.03 -0.13
C MET A 246 9.02 3.99 -1.18
N PRO A 247 10.06 4.27 -1.98
CA PRO A 247 10.63 3.27 -2.87
C PRO A 247 11.30 2.14 -2.08
N THR A 248 11.41 0.97 -2.71
CA THR A 248 12.08 -0.19 -2.12
C THR A 248 13.59 0.00 -2.10
N ALA A 249 14.21 -0.13 -0.92
CA ALA A 249 15.67 -0.08 -0.76
C ALA A 249 16.38 -1.07 -1.72
N PRO A 250 17.54 -0.70 -2.31
CA PRO A 250 18.38 0.46 -1.99
C PRO A 250 17.97 1.77 -2.69
N VAL A 251 16.87 1.79 -3.48
CA VAL A 251 16.41 3.00 -4.15
C VAL A 251 15.83 3.98 -3.14
N ARG A 252 16.23 5.25 -3.25
CA ARG A 252 15.79 6.38 -2.42
C ARG A 252 14.70 7.18 -3.14
N PRO A 253 13.80 7.91 -2.45
CA PRO A 253 12.94 8.90 -3.13
C PRO A 253 13.83 9.99 -3.75
N TYR A 254 13.36 10.75 -4.74
CA TYR A 254 14.17 11.85 -5.28
C TYR A 254 14.12 13.09 -4.37
N VAL A 255 13.02 13.27 -3.65
CA VAL A 255 12.77 14.32 -2.64
C VAL A 255 11.71 13.84 -1.64
N CYS A 256 11.69 14.39 -0.41
CA CYS A 256 10.64 14.08 0.56
C CYS A 256 9.27 14.68 0.17
N GLY A 257 9.28 15.86 -0.46
CA GLY A 257 8.10 16.54 -0.96
C GLY A 257 8.40 17.50 -2.12
N VAL A 258 7.34 17.92 -2.80
CA VAL A 258 7.30 19.03 -3.76
C VAL A 258 5.92 19.70 -3.77
N ALA A 259 5.89 20.99 -4.04
CA ALA A 259 4.66 21.77 -4.14
C ALA A 259 4.62 22.70 -5.35
N SER A 260 3.40 22.98 -5.82
CA SER A 260 3.11 24.16 -6.62
C SER A 260 3.44 25.42 -5.80
N ARG A 261 3.86 26.52 -6.43
CA ARG A 261 4.12 27.78 -5.72
C ARG A 261 3.44 28.97 -6.41
N ILE A 262 2.72 29.78 -5.64
CA ILE A 262 2.08 31.00 -6.15
C ILE A 262 3.09 32.14 -6.31
N ASP A 263 2.93 32.89 -7.38
CA ASP A 263 3.72 34.08 -7.71
C ASP A 263 2.94 35.38 -7.41
N SER A 264 3.57 36.55 -7.57
CA SER A 264 2.91 37.85 -7.30
C SER A 264 1.74 38.19 -8.23
N ARG A 265 1.53 37.41 -9.30
CA ARG A 265 0.44 37.59 -10.27
C ARG A 265 -0.77 36.70 -9.95
N GLY A 266 -0.65 35.79 -8.97
CA GLY A 266 -1.67 34.77 -8.65
C GLY A 266 -1.59 33.51 -9.52
N TYR A 267 -0.45 33.28 -10.17
CA TYR A 267 -0.19 32.13 -11.05
C TYR A 267 0.81 31.17 -10.39
N ASP A 268 0.83 29.92 -10.84
CA ASP A 268 1.91 28.98 -10.53
C ASP A 268 3.23 29.45 -11.16
N ASP A 269 4.30 29.54 -10.36
CA ASP A 269 5.58 30.13 -10.75
C ASP A 269 6.43 29.28 -11.73
N VAL A 270 5.96 28.07 -12.05
CA VAL A 270 6.56 27.17 -13.06
C VAL A 270 5.64 27.00 -14.27
N ASP A 271 4.37 26.65 -14.03
CA ASP A 271 3.40 26.33 -15.09
C ASP A 271 2.76 27.58 -15.72
N ASN A 272 2.88 28.76 -15.09
CA ASN A 272 2.28 30.03 -15.50
C ASN A 272 0.76 29.90 -15.77
N ARG A 273 0.05 29.24 -14.84
CA ARG A 273 -1.42 29.03 -14.85
C ARG A 273 -2.06 29.53 -13.55
N PRO A 274 -3.36 29.92 -13.54
CA PRO A 274 -4.04 30.38 -12.33
C PRO A 274 -3.90 29.40 -11.16
N PHE A 275 -3.51 29.92 -9.99
CA PHE A 275 -3.05 29.11 -8.87
C PHE A 275 -4.16 28.49 -8.01
N ASN A 276 -5.33 29.13 -7.90
CA ASN A 276 -6.47 28.62 -7.12
C ASN A 276 -6.91 27.20 -7.53
N GLY A 277 -6.68 26.81 -8.79
CA GLY A 277 -6.89 25.46 -9.29
C GLY A 277 -5.77 24.46 -8.97
N ARG A 278 -4.64 24.90 -8.42
CA ARG A 278 -3.34 24.19 -8.39
C ARG A 278 -2.55 24.29 -7.08
N ALA A 279 -3.15 24.75 -5.98
CA ALA A 279 -2.58 24.68 -4.63
C ALA A 279 -2.39 23.21 -4.18
N PHE A 280 -1.32 22.61 -4.67
CA PHE A 280 -1.06 21.17 -4.65
C PHE A 280 0.31 20.89 -4.07
N SER A 281 0.38 19.85 -3.25
CA SER A 281 1.59 19.31 -2.64
C SER A 281 1.64 17.80 -2.86
N VAL A 282 2.83 17.25 -3.03
CA VAL A 282 3.11 15.82 -3.10
C VAL A 282 4.19 15.51 -2.08
N GLN A 283 4.05 14.42 -1.34
CA GLN A 283 5.06 13.97 -0.39
C GLN A 283 5.15 12.45 -0.34
N ARG A 284 6.29 11.93 0.14
CA ARG A 284 6.42 10.51 0.47
C ARG A 284 5.77 10.23 1.82
N ALA A 285 5.21 9.04 1.98
CA ALA A 285 4.80 8.54 3.29
C ALA A 285 5.99 8.56 4.26
N HIS A 286 5.70 8.95 5.49
CA HIS A 286 6.71 9.17 6.54
C HIS A 286 7.75 10.26 6.23
N CYS A 287 7.47 11.17 5.30
CA CYS A 287 7.91 12.56 5.33
C CYS A 287 6.71 13.42 5.74
N GLY A 288 6.87 14.33 6.70
CA GLY A 288 5.87 15.37 6.98
C GLY A 288 5.60 15.67 8.44
N LEU A 289 5.66 14.69 9.34
CA LEU A 289 5.49 14.92 10.78
C LEU A 289 6.77 15.51 11.37
N GLY A 290 7.83 14.71 11.37
CA GLY A 290 9.02 15.02 12.15
C GLY A 290 9.96 16.05 11.50
N ASP A 291 10.11 15.97 10.18
CA ASP A 291 10.98 16.82 9.36
C ASP A 291 10.30 18.13 8.89
N PHE A 292 9.03 18.29 9.26
CA PHE A 292 8.09 19.32 8.80
C PHE A 292 7.94 19.43 7.29
N THR A 293 8.22 18.37 6.51
CA THR A 293 8.04 18.38 5.05
C THR A 293 6.62 18.81 4.67
N PHE A 294 5.60 18.42 5.42
CA PHE A 294 4.22 18.80 5.11
C PHE A 294 4.00 20.31 5.25
N ALA A 295 4.36 20.91 6.39
CA ALA A 295 4.26 22.35 6.60
C ALA A 295 5.16 23.14 5.63
N HIS A 296 6.29 22.56 5.21
CA HIS A 296 7.20 23.11 4.21
C HIS A 296 6.56 23.20 2.81
N GLU A 297 5.97 22.11 2.33
CA GLU A 297 5.28 22.09 1.03
C GLU A 297 4.04 23.01 1.02
N LEU A 298 3.29 23.08 2.12
CA LEU A 298 2.21 24.07 2.28
C LEU A 298 2.76 25.50 2.25
N GLY A 299 3.91 25.77 2.88
CA GLY A 299 4.58 27.08 2.79
C GLY A 299 4.99 27.45 1.36
N HIS A 300 5.45 26.48 0.56
CA HIS A 300 5.65 26.69 -0.88
C HIS A 300 4.36 27.04 -1.61
N ASN A 301 3.22 26.39 -1.31
CA ASN A 301 1.94 26.80 -1.91
C ASN A 301 1.64 28.29 -1.65
N PHE A 302 1.90 28.78 -0.44
CA PHE A 302 1.77 30.20 -0.03
C PHE A 302 2.78 31.18 -0.68
N GLY A 303 3.67 30.71 -1.56
CA GLY A 303 4.62 31.58 -2.25
C GLY A 303 5.98 31.72 -1.54
N MET A 304 6.25 30.92 -0.51
CA MET A 304 7.51 30.99 0.25
C MET A 304 8.66 30.27 -0.46
N PHE A 305 9.88 30.75 -0.22
CA PHE A 305 11.15 30.22 -0.73
C PHE A 305 12.04 29.75 0.42
N HIS A 306 13.03 28.90 0.12
CA HIS A 306 13.89 28.40 1.19
C HIS A 306 14.77 29.50 1.81
N ASN A 307 15.34 30.37 0.97
CA ASN A 307 16.22 31.45 1.38
C ASN A 307 16.13 32.65 0.42
N ALA A 308 16.72 33.78 0.81
CA ALA A 308 16.71 35.00 0.01
C ALA A 308 17.49 34.89 -1.31
N ALA A 309 18.46 33.96 -1.40
CA ALA A 309 19.25 33.74 -2.62
C ALA A 309 18.44 33.05 -3.73
N GLU A 310 17.51 32.17 -3.37
CA GLU A 310 16.53 31.60 -4.30
C GLU A 310 15.47 32.63 -4.70
N LEU A 311 14.94 33.35 -3.71
CA LEU A 311 13.94 34.41 -3.91
C LEU A 311 14.42 35.44 -4.93
N GLY A 312 15.66 35.92 -4.79
CA GLY A 312 16.28 36.92 -5.67
C GLY A 312 16.57 36.43 -7.10
N ARG A 313 16.40 35.14 -7.41
CA ARG A 313 16.51 34.59 -8.78
C ARG A 313 15.16 34.57 -9.52
N LYS A 314 14.05 34.91 -8.86
CA LYS A 314 12.71 34.84 -9.45
C LYS A 314 12.25 36.20 -9.98
N PRO A 315 11.60 36.24 -11.16
CA PRO A 315 11.08 37.49 -11.72
C PRO A 315 9.81 38.00 -11.04
N TYR A 316 9.00 37.12 -10.45
CA TYR A 316 7.70 37.44 -9.86
C TYR A 316 7.50 36.83 -8.45
N PRO A 317 8.43 37.01 -7.50
CA PRO A 317 8.26 36.48 -6.15
C PRO A 317 6.99 37.06 -5.50
N SER A 318 6.24 36.23 -4.79
CA SER A 318 5.00 36.60 -4.08
C SER A 318 5.18 37.86 -3.22
N PHE A 319 6.26 37.90 -2.43
CA PHE A 319 6.72 39.05 -1.66
C PHE A 319 8.25 39.07 -1.57
N PRO A 320 8.89 40.25 -1.44
CA PRO A 320 10.36 40.36 -1.34
C PRO A 320 10.95 39.91 0.01
N TRP A 321 10.11 39.49 0.98
CA TRP A 321 10.50 38.91 2.26
C TRP A 321 10.09 37.43 2.42
N ALA A 322 9.64 36.78 1.33
CA ALA A 322 9.12 35.41 1.31
C ALA A 322 10.23 34.33 1.39
N ALA A 323 11.16 34.47 2.33
CA ALA A 323 12.33 33.61 2.49
C ALA A 323 12.42 33.00 3.90
N GLY A 324 12.74 31.70 3.94
CA GLY A 324 13.20 31.05 5.16
C GLY A 324 14.56 31.60 5.60
N ARG A 325 14.82 31.56 6.90
CA ARG A 325 16.04 32.10 7.53
C ARG A 325 16.69 31.09 8.46
N THR A 326 17.99 31.23 8.65
CA THR A 326 18.73 30.71 9.81
C THR A 326 18.83 31.78 10.90
N TYR A 327 18.92 31.36 12.16
CA TYR A 327 19.07 32.28 13.29
C TYR A 327 19.95 31.67 14.40
N PRO A 328 20.50 32.48 15.32
CA PRO A 328 21.35 31.97 16.39
C PRO A 328 20.58 31.04 17.33
N ALA A 329 21.14 29.86 17.56
CA ALA A 329 20.69 28.90 18.56
C ALA A 329 21.96 28.33 19.21
N PRO A 330 22.58 29.04 20.18
CA PRO A 330 23.93 28.73 20.70
C PRO A 330 24.09 27.32 21.30
N SER A 331 22.96 26.70 21.60
CA SER A 331 22.79 25.44 22.29
C SER A 331 22.64 24.27 21.29
N MET A 332 22.09 24.54 20.09
CA MET A 332 22.08 23.63 18.94
C MET A 332 23.49 23.41 18.36
N PRO A 333 23.80 22.23 17.79
CA PRO A 333 25.10 21.99 17.16
C PRO A 333 25.34 22.95 15.98
N GLY A 334 26.52 23.59 15.98
CA GLY A 334 26.87 24.68 15.04
C GLY A 334 26.41 26.08 15.49
N GLY A 335 25.68 26.19 16.61
CA GLY A 335 25.24 27.47 17.18
C GLY A 335 24.09 28.16 16.41
N VAL A 336 23.44 27.45 15.48
CA VAL A 336 22.40 27.98 14.58
C VAL A 336 21.26 26.97 14.38
N ALA A 337 20.06 27.51 14.16
CA ALA A 337 18.87 26.77 13.79
C ALA A 337 18.25 27.35 12.51
N ALA A 338 17.45 26.53 11.81
CA ALA A 338 16.69 26.92 10.62
C ALA A 338 15.19 27.06 10.95
N THR A 339 14.50 27.91 10.20
CA THR A 339 13.03 27.96 10.14
C THR A 339 12.51 26.90 9.17
N VAL A 340 11.22 26.52 9.24
CA VAL A 340 10.62 25.42 8.45
C VAL A 340 10.95 25.47 6.95
N MET A 341 10.92 26.66 6.33
CA MET A 341 11.25 26.80 4.91
C MET A 341 12.75 26.71 4.62
N ASN A 342 13.62 27.05 5.57
CA ASN A 342 15.04 27.19 5.27
C ASN A 342 15.73 25.85 4.95
N SER A 343 16.60 25.89 3.95
CA SER A 343 17.35 24.75 3.44
C SER A 343 18.86 24.83 3.68
N ASP A 344 19.36 25.94 4.22
CA ASP A 344 20.80 26.21 4.34
C ASP A 344 21.50 25.32 5.37
N LEU A 345 20.72 24.78 6.33
CA LEU A 345 21.17 23.79 7.32
C LEU A 345 20.74 22.35 6.97
N CYS A 346 20.29 22.09 5.74
CA CYS A 346 20.17 20.73 5.22
C CYS A 346 21.54 20.24 4.70
N PRO A 347 21.87 18.94 4.81
CA PRO A 347 23.07 18.38 4.16
C PRO A 347 22.99 18.42 2.61
N SER A 348 24.11 18.14 1.90
CA SER A 348 24.24 18.30 0.42
C SER A 348 24.70 17.02 -0.37
N GLY A 349 23.93 16.53 -1.37
CA GLY A 349 24.15 15.39 -2.35
C GLY A 349 22.91 14.81 -3.18
N GLY A 350 21.93 14.04 -2.65
CA GLY A 350 20.53 13.78 -3.16
C GLY A 350 19.52 13.56 -2.00
N ALA A 351 18.19 13.70 -2.19
CA ALA A 351 17.20 13.98 -1.12
C ALA A 351 16.27 12.82 -0.66
N GLY A 352 15.65 12.94 0.53
CA GLY A 352 14.76 11.92 1.12
C GLY A 352 14.57 12.07 2.65
N PRO A 353 13.85 11.15 3.33
CA PRO A 353 13.54 11.25 4.79
C PRO A 353 14.75 11.11 5.72
N GLU A 354 15.93 10.87 5.14
CA GLU A 354 17.23 10.82 5.81
C GLU A 354 17.91 12.22 5.85
N ALA A 355 17.50 13.13 4.95
CA ALA A 355 18.11 14.45 4.80
C ALA A 355 17.43 15.46 5.74
N ILE A 356 17.87 15.48 6.99
CA ILE A 356 17.19 16.26 8.03
C ILE A 356 17.88 17.60 8.21
N CYS A 357 17.15 18.63 7.81
CA CYS A 357 17.50 20.01 8.05
C CYS A 357 17.27 20.32 9.54
N ARG A 358 18.17 21.06 10.19
CA ARG A 358 18.02 21.49 11.61
C ARG A 358 16.94 22.57 11.78
N ARG A 359 15.72 22.22 11.40
CA ARG A 359 14.53 23.06 11.39
C ARG A 359 13.89 23.09 12.76
N THR A 360 13.30 24.23 13.06
CA THR A 360 12.42 24.45 14.19
C THR A 360 11.00 24.69 13.68
N GLY A 361 10.00 24.48 14.53
CA GLY A 361 8.57 24.56 14.19
C GLY A 361 8.05 25.98 13.97
N TYR A 362 8.81 26.84 13.30
CA TYR A 362 8.50 28.24 13.06
C TYR A 362 8.78 28.62 11.61
N PHE A 363 7.87 29.36 11.00
CA PHE A 363 8.19 30.21 9.86
C PHE A 363 9.04 31.40 10.32
N SER A 364 9.86 31.95 9.42
CA SER A 364 10.63 33.16 9.70
C SER A 364 9.70 34.31 10.05
N SER A 365 9.97 35.01 11.17
CA SER A 365 9.32 36.28 11.50
C SER A 365 10.16 37.14 12.44
N PRO A 366 10.25 38.47 12.22
CA PRO A 366 10.95 39.38 13.14
C PRO A 366 10.28 39.49 14.51
N SER A 367 9.03 39.02 14.65
CA SER A 367 8.21 39.13 15.87
C SER A 367 8.14 37.84 16.69
N VAL A 368 8.71 36.73 16.20
CA VAL A 368 8.70 35.41 16.86
C VAL A 368 10.11 35.12 17.35
N PHE A 369 10.26 34.84 18.65
CA PHE A 369 11.56 34.72 19.31
C PHE A 369 11.77 33.32 19.90
N VAL A 370 12.90 32.70 19.58
CA VAL A 370 13.38 31.47 20.20
C VAL A 370 14.68 31.80 20.95
N ASN A 371 14.75 31.49 22.24
CA ASN A 371 15.89 31.82 23.12
C ASN A 371 16.30 33.31 23.11
N GLY A 372 15.35 34.22 22.86
CA GLY A 372 15.60 35.66 22.73
C GLY A 372 16.13 36.12 21.37
N TYR A 373 16.29 35.22 20.40
CA TYR A 373 16.65 35.54 19.02
C TYR A 373 15.42 35.51 18.11
N PRO A 374 15.21 36.53 17.24
CA PRO A 374 14.10 36.52 16.29
C PRO A 374 14.34 35.51 15.17
N THR A 375 13.33 34.70 14.85
CA THR A 375 13.41 33.67 13.79
C THR A 375 13.50 34.28 12.38
N GLY A 376 13.11 35.55 12.23
CA GLY A 376 13.11 36.32 10.99
C GLY A 376 13.73 37.72 11.13
N ASP A 377 13.68 38.48 10.04
CA ASP A 377 14.00 39.91 9.99
C ASP A 377 13.13 40.61 8.93
N ALA A 378 13.41 41.89 8.64
CA ALA A 378 12.64 42.66 7.66
C ALA A 378 12.69 42.11 6.21
N THR A 379 13.64 41.23 5.88
CA THR A 379 13.76 40.55 4.58
C THR A 379 13.44 39.05 4.65
N HIS A 380 13.04 38.55 5.82
CA HIS A 380 12.67 37.14 6.06
C HIS A 380 11.46 37.07 7.02
N ASP A 381 10.25 37.14 6.49
CA ASP A 381 8.99 37.09 7.27
C ASP A 381 7.94 36.21 6.57
N ASN A 382 8.23 34.91 6.47
CA ASN A 382 7.29 33.93 5.95
C ASN A 382 5.99 33.85 6.78
N ALA A 383 6.04 34.15 8.08
CA ALA A 383 4.83 34.24 8.88
C ALA A 383 3.91 35.38 8.40
N ARG A 384 4.47 36.49 7.91
CA ARG A 384 3.68 37.53 7.24
C ARG A 384 3.13 37.07 5.90
N VAL A 385 3.91 36.35 5.08
CA VAL A 385 3.39 35.76 3.83
C VAL A 385 2.16 34.89 4.09
N ALA A 386 2.20 34.06 5.13
CA ALA A 386 1.07 33.26 5.58
C ALA A 386 -0.14 34.13 5.97
N ARG A 387 0.05 35.13 6.83
CA ARG A 387 -1.02 36.07 7.24
C ARG A 387 -1.64 36.81 6.05
N ASP A 388 -0.81 37.37 5.17
CA ASP A 388 -1.23 38.24 4.07
C ASP A 388 -1.96 37.44 2.96
N GLN A 389 -1.64 36.16 2.76
CA GLN A 389 -2.33 35.30 1.76
C GLN A 389 -3.46 34.43 2.31
N THR A 390 -3.53 34.16 3.62
CA THR A 390 -4.58 33.34 4.25
C THR A 390 -6.00 33.68 3.76
N PRO A 391 -6.42 34.96 3.68
CA PRO A 391 -7.78 35.30 3.22
C PRO A 391 -8.06 34.90 1.77
N SER A 392 -7.03 34.79 0.91
CA SER A 392 -7.18 34.30 -0.46
C SER A 392 -7.24 32.78 -0.51
N PHE A 393 -6.41 32.10 0.27
CA PHE A 393 -6.32 30.64 0.30
C PHE A 393 -7.58 30.00 0.88
N ALA A 394 -8.10 30.53 1.98
CA ALA A 394 -9.36 30.12 2.62
C ALA A 394 -10.63 30.38 1.78
N ASN A 395 -10.48 30.91 0.57
CA ASN A 395 -11.55 31.21 -0.38
C ASN A 395 -11.25 30.64 -1.79
N PHE A 396 -10.32 29.68 -1.91
CA PHE A 396 -10.12 28.97 -3.17
C PHE A 396 -11.30 28.05 -3.49
N ARG A 397 -12.01 27.56 -2.48
CA ARG A 397 -13.30 26.86 -2.56
C ARG A 397 -14.28 27.41 -1.53
N ALA A 398 -15.53 26.97 -1.63
CA ALA A 398 -16.52 27.22 -0.59
C ALA A 398 -16.21 26.27 0.57
N THR A 399 -15.91 26.86 1.72
CA THR A 399 -15.53 26.21 2.99
C THR A 399 -16.52 25.11 3.39
N ALA A 400 -16.02 23.92 3.70
CA ALA A 400 -16.83 22.85 4.28
C ALA A 400 -17.01 23.08 5.80
N PRO A 401 -18.11 22.67 6.44
CA PRO A 401 -18.37 23.08 7.83
C PRO A 401 -17.65 22.33 8.99
N GLY A 402 -16.65 21.48 8.78
CA GLY A 402 -16.02 20.70 9.86
C GLY A 402 -14.85 19.81 9.42
N SER A 403 -14.36 18.91 10.30
CA SER A 403 -13.29 17.95 10.00
C SER A 403 -13.85 16.59 9.55
N VAL A 404 -13.01 15.72 8.95
CA VAL A 404 -13.47 14.38 8.54
C VAL A 404 -13.40 13.33 9.66
N PRO A 405 -14.41 12.45 9.79
CA PRO A 405 -14.37 11.33 10.71
C PRO A 405 -13.27 10.32 10.39
N ARG A 406 -12.51 9.90 11.40
CA ARG A 406 -11.64 8.73 11.30
C ARG A 406 -12.47 7.45 11.38
N VAL A 407 -12.65 6.76 10.24
CA VAL A 407 -13.34 5.46 10.15
C VAL A 407 -12.33 4.32 10.14
N LEU A 408 -12.54 3.26 10.92
CA LEU A 408 -11.69 2.07 10.98
C LEU A 408 -12.57 0.80 10.86
N ILE A 409 -12.16 -0.16 10.03
CA ILE A 409 -12.77 -1.51 10.00
C ILE A 409 -11.98 -2.44 10.92
N THR A 410 -12.60 -2.87 12.02
CA THR A 410 -12.01 -3.77 13.03
C THR A 410 -12.34 -5.24 12.78
N SER A 411 -13.38 -5.54 11.99
CA SER A 411 -13.65 -6.90 11.50
C SER A 411 -14.49 -6.87 10.22
N PRO A 412 -14.27 -7.76 9.25
CA PRO A 412 -13.16 -8.72 9.18
C PRO A 412 -11.81 -8.04 8.96
N GLY A 413 -10.72 -8.71 9.34
CA GLY A 413 -9.36 -8.25 9.03
C GLY A 413 -9.07 -8.26 7.52
N ARG A 414 -8.05 -7.52 7.09
CA ARG A 414 -7.64 -7.48 5.68
C ARG A 414 -7.19 -8.86 5.20
N ASN A 415 -7.58 -9.20 3.96
CA ASN A 415 -7.37 -10.48 3.30
C ASN A 415 -7.98 -11.69 4.03
N ALA A 416 -8.86 -11.46 5.03
CA ALA A 416 -9.54 -12.55 5.70
C ALA A 416 -10.40 -13.36 4.73
N SER A 417 -10.38 -14.69 4.90
CA SER A 417 -11.34 -15.56 4.21
C SER A 417 -12.62 -15.66 5.05
N VAL A 418 -13.71 -15.11 4.54
CA VAL A 418 -14.98 -14.95 5.26
C VAL A 418 -16.12 -15.67 4.52
N SER A 419 -17.14 -16.12 5.24
CA SER A 419 -18.34 -16.71 4.62
C SER A 419 -19.13 -15.64 3.87
N SER A 420 -20.00 -16.09 2.95
CA SER A 420 -20.99 -15.21 2.31
C SER A 420 -21.82 -14.42 3.32
N VAL A 421 -22.11 -14.96 4.51
CA VAL A 421 -22.62 -14.19 5.65
C VAL A 421 -21.44 -13.82 6.56
N VAL A 422 -21.23 -12.52 6.79
CA VAL A 422 -20.10 -12.00 7.57
C VAL A 422 -20.55 -10.92 8.55
N THR A 423 -19.97 -10.91 9.75
CA THR A 423 -20.11 -9.82 10.70
C THR A 423 -19.11 -8.73 10.39
N LEU A 424 -19.60 -7.51 10.14
CA LEU A 424 -18.79 -6.31 9.95
C LEU A 424 -18.74 -5.53 11.26
N ARG A 425 -17.55 -5.05 11.62
CA ARG A 425 -17.32 -4.21 12.80
C ARG A 425 -16.41 -3.05 12.43
N GLY A 426 -16.75 -1.87 12.91
CA GLY A 426 -15.95 -0.68 12.71
C GLY A 426 -16.20 0.38 13.76
N THR A 427 -15.30 1.35 13.83
CA THR A 427 -15.39 2.54 14.68
C THR A 427 -15.30 3.77 13.79
N ALA A 428 -16.04 4.82 14.14
CA ALA A 428 -15.89 6.14 13.56
C ALA A 428 -15.81 7.17 14.69
N THR A 429 -14.75 7.97 14.67
CA THR A 429 -14.49 9.04 15.64
C THR A 429 -14.14 10.31 14.90
N ASP A 430 -14.83 11.38 15.27
CA ASP A 430 -14.71 12.72 14.70
C ASP A 430 -14.26 13.70 15.80
N ALA A 431 -13.57 14.78 15.43
CA ALA A 431 -13.03 15.72 16.42
C ALA A 431 -14.14 16.57 17.06
N GLU A 432 -15.07 17.06 16.24
CA GLU A 432 -16.20 17.89 16.66
C GLU A 432 -17.36 17.05 17.21
N SER A 433 -17.71 15.95 16.53
CA SER A 433 -18.88 15.10 16.85
C SER A 433 -18.57 13.94 17.82
N GLY A 434 -17.30 13.69 18.14
CA GLY A 434 -16.88 12.58 18.99
C GLY A 434 -17.13 11.19 18.38
N ASN A 435 -17.63 10.23 19.18
CA ASN A 435 -17.84 8.86 18.69
C ASN A 435 -19.14 8.73 17.88
N ILE A 436 -18.99 8.78 16.55
CA ILE A 436 -20.09 8.63 15.60
C ILE A 436 -20.18 7.22 14.98
N SER A 437 -19.62 6.18 15.62
CA SER A 437 -19.60 4.80 15.08
C SER A 437 -20.99 4.25 14.70
N ALA A 438 -22.05 4.73 15.34
CA ALA A 438 -23.44 4.39 14.99
C ALA A 438 -23.87 4.85 13.58
N ARG A 439 -23.17 5.84 13.00
CA ARG A 439 -23.44 6.43 11.68
C ARG A 439 -22.72 5.72 10.54
N ILE A 440 -21.86 4.74 10.83
CA ILE A 440 -21.12 4.00 9.80
C ILE A 440 -22.11 3.38 8.80
N ARG A 441 -21.86 3.55 7.51
CA ARG A 441 -22.54 2.93 6.38
C ARG A 441 -21.57 2.00 5.66
N TRP A 442 -22.02 0.78 5.41
CA TRP A 442 -21.21 -0.29 4.82
C TRP A 442 -21.58 -0.51 3.35
N TYR A 443 -20.57 -0.73 2.50
CA TYR A 443 -20.74 -0.93 1.06
C TYR A 443 -19.78 -2.01 0.51
N THR A 444 -20.07 -2.54 -0.68
CA THR A 444 -19.13 -3.35 -1.49
C THR A 444 -18.17 -2.48 -2.31
N GLU A 445 -17.22 -3.11 -3.00
CA GLU A 445 -16.35 -2.44 -3.99
C GLU A 445 -17.13 -1.70 -5.10
N THR A 446 -18.35 -2.13 -5.41
CA THR A 446 -19.21 -1.51 -6.43
C THR A 446 -20.17 -0.45 -5.86
N GLY A 447 -19.98 -0.03 -4.61
CA GLY A 447 -20.88 0.92 -3.93
C GLY A 447 -22.25 0.35 -3.56
N ALA A 448 -22.46 -0.98 -3.60
CA ALA A 448 -23.73 -1.56 -3.19
C ALA A 448 -23.85 -1.55 -1.65
N TYR A 449 -24.93 -0.97 -1.13
CA TYR A 449 -25.15 -0.79 0.31
C TYR A 449 -25.41 -2.12 1.04
N LEU A 450 -24.74 -2.31 2.17
CA LEU A 450 -24.77 -3.53 3.01
C LEU A 450 -25.50 -3.33 4.34
N GLY A 451 -25.62 -2.08 4.83
CA GLY A 451 -26.27 -1.74 6.10
C GLY A 451 -25.57 -0.60 6.85
N SER A 452 -26.07 -0.25 8.03
CA SER A 452 -25.51 0.82 8.88
C SER A 452 -25.37 0.44 10.35
N GLY A 453 -24.45 1.11 11.03
CA GLY A 453 -24.08 0.91 12.43
C GLY A 453 -22.66 0.36 12.59
N ALA A 454 -22.09 0.53 13.79
CA ALA A 454 -20.75 0.06 14.17
C ALA A 454 -20.58 -1.47 14.08
N PHE A 455 -21.69 -2.20 14.12
CA PHE A 455 -21.78 -3.65 14.08
C PHE A 455 -22.97 -4.04 13.20
N ILE A 456 -22.73 -4.77 12.11
CA ILE A 456 -23.80 -5.37 11.29
C ILE A 456 -23.44 -6.81 10.89
N THR A 457 -24.45 -7.56 10.46
CA THR A 457 -24.24 -8.81 9.70
C THR A 457 -24.68 -8.55 8.26
N ALA A 458 -23.77 -8.76 7.32
CA ALA A 458 -23.97 -8.50 5.90
C ALA A 458 -23.85 -9.79 5.08
N THR A 459 -24.50 -9.81 3.92
CA THR A 459 -24.34 -10.89 2.93
C THR A 459 -23.51 -10.38 1.74
N LEU A 460 -22.34 -10.99 1.54
CA LEU A 460 -21.43 -10.71 0.43
C LEU A 460 -21.52 -11.80 -0.64
N GLN A 461 -21.32 -11.39 -1.90
CA GLN A 461 -21.17 -12.35 -3.00
C GLN A 461 -19.83 -13.11 -2.87
N PRO A 462 -19.83 -14.45 -2.98
CA PRO A 462 -18.59 -15.22 -3.05
C PRO A 462 -17.63 -14.73 -4.14
N GLY A 463 -16.34 -14.97 -3.93
CA GLY A 463 -15.26 -14.56 -4.83
C GLY A 463 -14.00 -14.07 -4.12
N THR A 464 -12.91 -14.02 -4.87
CA THR A 464 -11.64 -13.41 -4.47
C THR A 464 -11.62 -11.91 -4.83
N GLY A 465 -10.91 -11.08 -4.06
CA GLY A 465 -10.71 -9.66 -4.39
C GLY A 465 -11.88 -8.73 -4.06
N ARG A 466 -12.89 -9.19 -3.31
CA ARG A 466 -13.98 -8.34 -2.81
C ARG A 466 -13.43 -7.26 -1.88
N ARG A 467 -14.04 -6.08 -1.83
CA ARG A 467 -13.72 -5.05 -0.81
C ARG A 467 -14.96 -4.68 -0.02
N ILE A 468 -14.79 -4.58 1.29
CA ILE A 468 -15.77 -3.99 2.19
C ILE A 468 -15.33 -2.55 2.41
N VAL A 469 -16.24 -1.60 2.19
CA VAL A 469 -16.02 -0.17 2.42
C VAL A 469 -16.89 0.27 3.59
N ALA A 470 -16.32 0.98 4.54
CA ALA A 470 -17.02 1.66 5.62
C ALA A 470 -16.89 3.16 5.41
N ARG A 471 -17.99 3.89 5.57
CA ARG A 471 -18.06 5.36 5.48
C ARG A 471 -18.79 5.90 6.69
N ALA A 472 -18.42 7.07 7.19
CA ALA A 472 -19.19 7.76 8.23
C ALA A 472 -19.27 9.26 7.90
N THR A 473 -20.42 9.84 8.23
CA THR A 473 -20.70 11.26 8.08
C THR A 473 -21.00 11.85 9.46
N ASP A 474 -20.29 12.91 9.82
CA ASP A 474 -20.50 13.77 11.00
C ASP A 474 -21.81 14.59 10.89
N ASP A 475 -22.01 15.55 11.79
CA ASP A 475 -23.19 16.43 11.79
C ASP A 475 -23.09 17.60 10.79
N ASP A 476 -21.86 17.91 10.33
CA ASP A 476 -21.55 18.98 9.40
C ASP A 476 -21.57 18.50 7.93
N GLY A 477 -21.56 17.19 7.70
CA GLY A 477 -21.72 16.55 6.39
C GLY A 477 -20.41 16.13 5.71
N GLN A 478 -19.27 16.10 6.41
CA GLN A 478 -18.01 15.60 5.85
C GLN A 478 -18.04 14.06 5.84
N GLU A 479 -17.28 13.41 4.94
CA GLU A 479 -17.29 11.94 4.82
C GLU A 479 -15.89 11.37 5.00
N GLY A 480 -15.72 10.58 6.06
CA GLY A 480 -14.55 9.72 6.26
C GLY A 480 -14.80 8.32 5.74
N GLN A 481 -13.77 7.65 5.20
CA GLN A 481 -13.90 6.27 4.70
C GLN A 481 -12.66 5.39 4.92
N TRP A 482 -12.89 4.08 5.01
CA TRP A 482 -11.87 3.04 5.05
C TRP A 482 -12.36 1.82 4.27
N SER A 483 -11.44 1.03 3.67
CA SER A 483 -11.83 -0.25 3.06
C SER A 483 -10.89 -1.41 3.36
N VAL A 484 -11.40 -2.65 3.34
CA VAL A 484 -10.60 -3.88 3.50
C VAL A 484 -10.94 -4.89 2.40
N PRO A 485 -9.96 -5.43 1.66
CA PRO A 485 -10.18 -6.57 0.79
C PRO A 485 -10.38 -7.86 1.60
N VAL A 486 -11.22 -8.76 1.09
CA VAL A 486 -11.56 -10.08 1.66
C VAL A 486 -11.75 -11.13 0.56
N ALA A 487 -11.63 -12.41 0.94
CA ALA A 487 -11.90 -13.54 0.05
C ALA A 487 -13.14 -14.30 0.55
N VAL A 488 -14.27 -14.13 -0.13
CA VAL A 488 -15.58 -14.61 0.33
C VAL A 488 -15.81 -16.05 -0.17
N TYR A 489 -15.79 -17.02 0.74
CA TYR A 489 -16.04 -18.43 0.43
C TYR A 489 -17.54 -18.75 0.43
N SER A 490 -17.96 -19.70 -0.42
CA SER A 490 -19.34 -20.17 -0.43
C SER A 490 -19.52 -21.35 0.52
N THR A 491 -20.40 -21.23 1.52
CA THR A 491 -20.70 -22.32 2.46
C THR A 491 -21.45 -23.49 1.80
N ASN A 492 -22.20 -23.20 0.74
CA ASN A 492 -22.96 -24.14 -0.08
C ASN A 492 -22.40 -24.14 -1.51
N VAL A 493 -21.75 -25.23 -1.91
CA VAL A 493 -21.06 -25.33 -3.19
C VAL A 493 -20.94 -26.79 -3.63
N THR A 494 -21.22 -27.04 -4.90
CA THR A 494 -20.94 -28.31 -5.57
C THR A 494 -19.81 -28.03 -6.58
N PRO A 495 -18.56 -28.39 -6.27
CA PRO A 495 -17.43 -28.19 -7.18
C PRO A 495 -17.61 -28.93 -8.50
N GLN A 496 -17.20 -28.29 -9.59
CA GLN A 496 -17.11 -28.91 -10.91
C GLN A 496 -16.05 -30.03 -10.90
N LYS A 497 -16.38 -31.15 -11.55
CA LYS A 497 -15.47 -32.29 -11.69
C LYS A 497 -14.62 -32.16 -12.96
N GLY A 498 -13.34 -32.47 -12.85
CA GLY A 498 -12.37 -32.39 -13.94
C GLY A 498 -11.09 -31.66 -13.54
N SER A 499 -10.36 -31.10 -14.51
CA SER A 499 -9.09 -30.40 -14.29
C SER A 499 -9.29 -29.00 -13.70
N TRP A 500 -8.43 -28.65 -12.74
CA TRP A 500 -8.27 -27.32 -12.14
C TRP A 500 -6.79 -26.96 -12.10
N TYR A 501 -6.47 -25.68 -12.27
CA TYR A 501 -5.09 -25.19 -12.34
C TYR A 501 -4.95 -23.79 -11.75
N ASN A 502 -3.71 -23.37 -11.48
CA ASN A 502 -3.36 -22.00 -11.14
C ASN A 502 -2.92 -21.26 -12.41
N PRO A 503 -3.68 -20.26 -12.93
CA PRO A 503 -3.30 -19.54 -14.15
C PRO A 503 -1.96 -18.82 -14.02
N ALA A 504 -1.65 -18.27 -12.84
CA ALA A 504 -0.40 -17.57 -12.56
C ALA A 504 0.82 -18.51 -12.43
N ARG A 505 0.60 -19.83 -12.31
CA ARG A 505 1.65 -20.88 -12.24
C ARG A 505 1.27 -22.08 -13.12
N SER A 506 0.94 -21.79 -14.36
CA SER A 506 0.46 -22.77 -15.34
C SER A 506 1.49 -23.89 -15.56
N GLY A 507 1.02 -25.15 -15.51
CA GLY A 507 1.85 -26.35 -15.70
C GLY A 507 1.73 -27.39 -14.59
N ASN A 508 1.20 -27.00 -13.43
CA ASN A 508 0.62 -27.89 -12.42
C ASN A 508 -0.90 -27.95 -12.59
N SER A 509 -1.52 -29.07 -12.23
CA SER A 509 -2.98 -29.18 -12.15
C SER A 509 -3.42 -30.18 -11.09
N ILE A 510 -4.69 -30.09 -10.69
CA ILE A 510 -5.39 -31.15 -9.97
C ILE A 510 -6.59 -31.60 -10.80
N ASP A 511 -6.88 -32.90 -10.80
CA ASP A 511 -8.19 -33.40 -11.18
C ASP A 511 -9.04 -33.58 -9.92
N LEU A 512 -10.12 -32.82 -9.80
CA LEU A 512 -11.11 -32.95 -8.74
C LEU A 512 -12.25 -33.86 -9.24
N LEU A 513 -12.40 -35.04 -8.66
CA LEU A 513 -13.23 -36.11 -9.21
C LEU A 513 -14.24 -36.63 -8.19
N ARG A 514 -15.49 -36.84 -8.60
CA ARG A 514 -16.60 -37.16 -7.69
C ARG A 514 -16.80 -38.66 -7.55
N ALA A 515 -16.72 -39.18 -6.33
CA ALA A 515 -16.95 -40.58 -6.01
C ALA A 515 -18.46 -40.94 -5.97
N PRO A 516 -18.83 -42.23 -6.07
CA PRO A 516 -20.23 -42.68 -6.02
C PRO A 516 -20.97 -42.34 -4.72
N ASP A 517 -20.25 -42.18 -3.60
CA ASP A 517 -20.78 -41.76 -2.30
C ASP A 517 -21.03 -40.23 -2.22
N GLY A 518 -20.85 -39.52 -3.32
CA GLY A 518 -20.99 -38.07 -3.44
C GLY A 518 -19.79 -37.27 -2.97
N GLY A 519 -18.79 -37.91 -2.36
CA GLY A 519 -17.53 -37.30 -1.96
C GLY A 519 -16.63 -36.98 -3.15
N TYR A 520 -15.49 -36.37 -2.88
CA TYR A 520 -14.51 -35.98 -3.89
C TYR A 520 -13.12 -36.53 -3.53
N LEU A 521 -12.38 -36.96 -4.55
CA LEU A 521 -10.95 -37.26 -4.50
C LEU A 521 -10.19 -36.32 -5.44
N VAL A 522 -8.92 -36.10 -5.13
CA VAL A 522 -8.01 -35.26 -5.91
C VAL A 522 -6.85 -36.11 -6.42
N GLY A 523 -6.63 -36.11 -7.74
CA GLY A 523 -5.32 -36.42 -8.32
C GLY A 523 -4.54 -35.12 -8.48
N TRP A 524 -3.31 -35.04 -7.95
CA TRP A 524 -2.46 -33.85 -8.07
C TRP A 524 -1.23 -34.16 -8.91
N TYR A 525 -1.06 -33.42 -10.00
CA TYR A 525 0.06 -33.55 -10.93
C TYR A 525 1.00 -32.37 -10.76
N THR A 526 2.24 -32.68 -10.41
CA THR A 526 3.28 -31.70 -10.14
C THR A 526 4.65 -32.30 -10.48
N TYR A 527 5.72 -31.72 -9.94
CA TYR A 527 7.09 -32.08 -10.28
C TYR A 527 7.94 -32.30 -9.03
N THR A 528 9.00 -33.07 -9.16
CA THR A 528 10.08 -33.14 -8.16
C THR A 528 10.95 -31.88 -8.22
N PRO A 529 11.81 -31.60 -7.22
CA PRO A 529 12.80 -30.52 -7.30
C PRO A 529 13.73 -30.58 -8.53
N LYS A 530 13.83 -31.73 -9.21
CA LYS A 530 14.58 -31.90 -10.46
C LYS A 530 13.76 -31.59 -11.73
N GLY A 531 12.48 -31.24 -11.59
CA GLY A 531 11.55 -31.02 -12.71
C GLY A 531 11.00 -32.31 -13.34
N GLU A 532 11.15 -33.47 -12.69
CA GLU A 532 10.55 -34.74 -13.14
C GLU A 532 9.06 -34.78 -12.76
N PRO A 533 8.15 -35.27 -13.62
CA PRO A 533 6.73 -35.38 -13.29
C PRO A 533 6.49 -36.40 -12.16
N ILE A 534 5.73 -35.99 -11.15
CA ILE A 534 5.29 -36.80 -10.01
C ILE A 534 3.81 -36.56 -9.75
N TRP A 535 3.07 -37.61 -9.37
CA TRP A 535 1.66 -37.50 -9.03
C TRP A 535 1.40 -37.97 -7.60
N TYR A 536 0.38 -37.38 -7.00
CA TYR A 536 -0.17 -37.76 -5.70
C TYR A 536 -1.68 -37.97 -5.83
N THR A 537 -2.28 -38.71 -4.90
CA THR A 537 -3.73 -38.86 -4.81
C THR A 537 -4.21 -38.67 -3.37
N SER A 538 -5.43 -38.20 -3.18
CA SER A 538 -6.03 -38.03 -1.86
C SER A 538 -6.91 -39.20 -1.45
N ALA A 539 -7.32 -39.24 -0.17
CA ALA A 539 -8.53 -39.96 0.20
C ALA A 539 -9.78 -39.31 -0.43
N ILE A 540 -10.90 -40.04 -0.47
CA ILE A 540 -12.23 -39.47 -0.73
C ILE A 540 -12.67 -38.72 0.53
N ALA A 541 -13.14 -37.49 0.38
CA ALA A 541 -13.73 -36.70 1.46
C ALA A 541 -14.93 -35.86 0.97
N GLN A 542 -15.82 -35.50 1.88
CA GLN A 542 -17.02 -34.71 1.59
C GLN A 542 -16.71 -33.21 1.62
N VAL A 543 -17.40 -32.43 0.78
CA VAL A 543 -17.39 -30.96 0.90
C VAL A 543 -18.29 -30.56 2.07
N SER A 544 -17.77 -29.80 3.03
CA SER A 544 -18.50 -29.31 4.19
C SER A 544 -18.17 -27.84 4.45
N ASN A 545 -19.21 -27.01 4.63
CA ASN A 545 -19.09 -25.56 4.87
C ASN A 545 -18.13 -24.84 3.89
N GLY A 546 -18.21 -25.15 2.59
CA GLY A 546 -17.33 -24.58 1.56
C GLY A 546 -15.89 -25.09 1.55
N SER A 547 -15.58 -26.14 2.30
CA SER A 547 -14.25 -26.74 2.37
C SER A 547 -14.25 -28.24 2.06
N TRP A 548 -13.15 -28.70 1.48
CA TRP A 548 -12.79 -30.10 1.36
C TRP A 548 -11.37 -30.28 1.89
N SER A 549 -11.06 -31.42 2.51
CA SER A 549 -9.72 -31.76 2.98
C SER A 549 -9.55 -33.27 3.10
N ALA A 550 -8.36 -33.79 2.77
CA ALA A 550 -8.04 -35.21 2.83
C ALA A 550 -6.52 -35.45 3.02
N PRO A 551 -6.12 -36.59 3.61
CA PRO A 551 -4.74 -37.07 3.55
C PRO A 551 -4.25 -37.20 2.11
N LEU A 552 -2.98 -36.89 1.88
CA LEU A 552 -2.29 -36.99 0.60
C LEU A 552 -1.37 -38.21 0.59
N TYR A 553 -1.50 -39.04 -0.44
CA TYR A 553 -0.74 -40.26 -0.63
C TYR A 553 0.23 -40.13 -1.81
N LEU A 554 1.46 -40.58 -1.58
CA LEU A 554 2.39 -40.97 -2.64
C LEU A 554 2.18 -42.46 -2.92
N SER A 555 2.03 -42.81 -4.20
CA SER A 555 1.93 -44.21 -4.62
C SER A 555 3.27 -44.72 -5.15
N THR A 556 3.70 -45.91 -4.74
CA THR A 556 4.95 -46.54 -5.20
C THR A 556 4.68 -47.96 -5.68
N TRP A 557 5.46 -48.45 -6.66
CA TRP A 557 5.23 -49.74 -7.31
C TRP A 557 6.29 -50.78 -6.96
N ASN A 558 5.86 -52.02 -6.72
CA ASN A 558 6.76 -53.15 -6.42
C ASN A 558 6.98 -54.12 -7.61
N GLY A 559 6.34 -53.87 -8.75
CA GLY A 559 6.33 -54.75 -9.92
C GLY A 559 4.96 -55.37 -10.21
N SER A 560 4.11 -55.56 -9.21
CA SER A 560 2.79 -56.22 -9.35
C SER A 560 1.63 -55.49 -8.67
N SER A 561 1.90 -54.60 -7.71
CA SER A 561 0.91 -53.81 -6.99
C SER A 561 1.50 -52.49 -6.51
N ASN A 562 0.64 -51.52 -6.20
CA ASN A 562 1.04 -50.28 -5.58
C ASN A 562 0.98 -50.36 -4.04
N SER A 563 1.78 -49.52 -3.39
CA SER A 563 1.64 -49.17 -1.99
C SER A 563 1.32 -47.67 -1.88
N LEU A 564 0.47 -47.28 -0.93
CA LEU A 564 0.12 -45.88 -0.65
C LEU A 564 0.75 -45.46 0.67
N THR A 565 1.61 -44.44 0.63
CA THR A 565 2.24 -43.84 1.81
C THR A 565 1.67 -42.44 2.03
N VAL A 566 1.20 -42.13 3.23
CA VAL A 566 0.79 -40.76 3.59
C VAL A 566 2.03 -39.86 3.60
N VAL A 567 2.00 -38.81 2.79
CA VAL A 567 3.09 -37.81 2.68
C VAL A 567 2.65 -36.41 3.13
N GLY A 568 1.38 -36.24 3.47
CA GLY A 568 0.84 -34.99 4.01
C GLY A 568 -0.67 -34.89 3.82
N SER A 569 -1.16 -33.71 3.42
CA SER A 569 -2.59 -33.41 3.29
C SER A 569 -2.88 -32.35 2.24
N LEU A 570 -4.05 -32.40 1.61
CA LEU A 570 -4.58 -31.35 0.75
C LEU A 570 -5.86 -30.76 1.33
N SER A 571 -6.12 -29.49 1.05
CA SER A 571 -7.42 -28.85 1.27
C SER A 571 -7.79 -27.89 0.15
N LEU A 572 -9.09 -27.71 -0.06
CA LEU A 572 -9.69 -26.80 -1.01
C LEU A 572 -10.72 -25.93 -0.30
N ARG A 573 -10.56 -24.60 -0.36
CA ARG A 573 -11.53 -23.62 0.14
C ARG A 573 -12.24 -22.97 -1.04
N PHE A 574 -13.50 -23.32 -1.27
CA PHE A 574 -14.22 -22.93 -2.47
C PHE A 574 -14.82 -21.52 -2.38
N TYR A 575 -14.46 -20.68 -3.35
CA TYR A 575 -15.07 -19.38 -3.62
C TYR A 575 -16.26 -19.52 -4.57
N SER A 576 -16.24 -20.51 -5.47
CA SER A 576 -17.37 -20.89 -6.32
C SER A 576 -17.26 -22.38 -6.70
N ALA A 577 -18.21 -22.87 -7.51
CA ALA A 577 -18.12 -24.20 -8.11
C ALA A 577 -16.91 -24.36 -9.07
N THR A 578 -16.24 -23.27 -9.44
CA THR A 578 -15.14 -23.20 -10.41
C THR A 578 -13.91 -22.44 -9.91
N SER A 579 -13.85 -22.09 -8.62
CA SER A 579 -12.78 -21.27 -8.02
C SER A 579 -12.55 -21.65 -6.57
N ALA A 580 -11.29 -21.93 -6.19
CA ALA A 580 -10.91 -22.36 -4.85
C ALA A 580 -9.49 -21.92 -4.47
N MET A 581 -9.21 -21.77 -3.18
CA MET A 581 -7.84 -21.79 -2.67
C MET A 581 -7.44 -23.26 -2.45
N PHE A 582 -6.49 -23.74 -3.24
CA PHE A 582 -5.81 -25.01 -3.05
C PHE A 582 -4.71 -24.81 -2.02
N SER A 583 -4.65 -25.65 -0.99
CA SER A 583 -3.59 -25.62 0.02
C SER A 583 -3.07 -27.02 0.28
N TYR A 584 -1.76 -27.15 0.43
CA TYR A 584 -1.09 -28.42 0.61
C TYR A 584 -0.11 -28.38 1.78
N SER A 585 0.11 -29.56 2.35
CA SER A 585 1.34 -29.91 3.05
C SER A 585 1.85 -31.23 2.47
N VAL A 586 3.13 -31.30 2.10
CA VAL A 586 3.78 -32.50 1.54
C VAL A 586 5.24 -32.54 1.98
N ASN A 587 5.63 -33.62 2.67
CA ASN A 587 6.99 -33.81 3.20
C ASN A 587 7.51 -32.61 4.03
N GLY A 588 6.63 -31.95 4.79
CA GLY A 588 6.95 -30.77 5.61
C GLY A 588 6.91 -29.42 4.86
N ILE A 589 6.87 -29.42 3.53
CA ILE A 589 6.68 -28.22 2.70
C ILE A 589 5.18 -27.91 2.64
N SER A 590 4.78 -26.68 2.94
CA SER A 590 3.38 -26.26 2.86
C SER A 590 3.22 -25.01 2.00
N GLY A 591 2.06 -24.86 1.35
CA GLY A 591 1.78 -23.73 0.46
C GLY A 591 0.30 -23.63 0.11
N SER A 592 -0.09 -22.46 -0.41
CA SER A 592 -1.45 -22.15 -0.84
C SER A 592 -1.43 -21.40 -2.16
N GLU A 593 -2.33 -21.77 -3.07
CA GLU A 593 -2.41 -21.26 -4.43
C GLU A 593 -3.87 -21.14 -4.88
N HIS A 594 -4.19 -20.08 -5.63
CA HIS A 594 -5.53 -19.93 -6.19
C HIS A 594 -5.68 -20.83 -7.42
N PHE A 595 -6.68 -21.71 -7.39
CA PHE A 595 -6.99 -22.67 -8.44
C PHE A 595 -8.37 -22.37 -9.03
N VAL A 596 -8.45 -22.41 -10.36
CA VAL A 596 -9.70 -22.29 -11.11
C VAL A 596 -9.94 -23.56 -11.91
N TYR A 597 -11.21 -23.90 -12.09
CA TYR A 597 -11.64 -24.97 -12.97
C TYR A 597 -11.24 -24.65 -14.42
N GLN A 598 -10.63 -25.63 -15.08
CA GLN A 598 -10.16 -25.53 -16.46
C GLN A 598 -11.16 -26.18 -17.42
N ALA A 599 -11.49 -27.46 -17.18
CA ALA A 599 -12.05 -28.34 -18.19
C ALA A 599 -12.64 -29.63 -17.58
N GLY A 600 -13.56 -30.26 -18.32
CA GLY A 600 -14.18 -31.55 -17.96
C GLY A 600 -15.70 -31.46 -17.81
N GLY A 601 -16.24 -32.18 -16.83
CA GLY A 601 -17.66 -32.23 -16.48
C GLY A 601 -18.52 -33.20 -17.30
N ALA A 602 -18.18 -33.49 -18.56
CA ALA A 602 -19.01 -34.33 -19.43
C ALA A 602 -18.73 -35.84 -19.30
N GLY A 603 -19.72 -36.66 -19.67
CA GLY A 603 -19.63 -38.10 -19.98
C GLY A 603 -18.59 -38.92 -19.21
N ARG A 604 -17.43 -39.11 -19.85
CA ARG A 604 -16.34 -39.99 -19.41
C ARG A 604 -15.36 -39.31 -18.44
N THR A 605 -15.52 -38.03 -18.14
CA THR A 605 -14.70 -37.30 -17.15
C THR A 605 -14.66 -38.05 -15.83
N GLY A 606 -13.47 -38.43 -15.37
CA GLY A 606 -13.30 -39.31 -14.21
C GLY A 606 -11.92 -39.96 -14.14
N SER A 607 -11.66 -40.64 -13.02
CA SER A 607 -10.56 -41.59 -12.86
C SER A 607 -11.00 -42.96 -13.31
N TRP A 608 -10.10 -43.65 -14.01
CA TRP A 608 -10.27 -44.98 -14.58
C TRP A 608 -9.05 -45.84 -14.24
N TYR A 609 -9.27 -47.13 -13.98
CA TYR A 609 -8.22 -48.05 -13.56
C TYR A 609 -8.40 -49.43 -14.20
N GLU A 610 -7.32 -50.21 -14.25
CA GLU A 610 -7.35 -51.63 -14.63
C GLU A 610 -7.64 -52.49 -13.37
N PRO A 611 -8.79 -53.19 -13.28
CA PRO A 611 -9.13 -53.96 -12.07
C PRO A 611 -8.14 -55.09 -11.78
N THR A 612 -7.60 -55.72 -12.83
CA THR A 612 -6.62 -56.82 -12.75
C THR A 612 -5.21 -56.38 -12.33
N LEU A 613 -4.90 -55.08 -12.39
CA LEU A 613 -3.59 -54.53 -12.03
C LEU A 613 -3.74 -53.13 -11.43
N SER A 614 -4.52 -53.04 -10.35
CA SER A 614 -4.83 -51.78 -9.69
C SER A 614 -3.59 -51.05 -9.17
N GLY A 615 -3.63 -49.71 -9.18
CA GLY A 615 -2.57 -48.85 -8.65
C GLY A 615 -1.92 -47.92 -9.69
N TRP A 616 -2.20 -48.12 -10.97
CA TRP A 616 -1.98 -47.16 -12.05
C TRP A 616 -3.34 -46.77 -12.66
N GLY A 617 -3.42 -45.69 -13.44
CA GLY A 617 -4.70 -45.31 -14.03
C GLY A 617 -4.66 -44.21 -15.09
N LEU A 618 -5.87 -43.84 -15.52
CA LEU A 618 -6.13 -42.75 -16.46
C LEU A 618 -7.07 -41.76 -15.77
N GLN A 619 -6.80 -40.48 -15.91
CA GLN A 619 -7.73 -39.42 -15.56
C GLN A 619 -8.14 -38.74 -16.85
N ILE A 620 -9.41 -38.93 -17.21
CA ILE A 620 -9.99 -38.44 -18.45
C ILE A 620 -10.75 -37.16 -18.12
N ASN A 621 -10.57 -36.15 -18.97
CA ASN A 621 -11.33 -34.90 -18.97
C ASN A 621 -12.02 -34.77 -20.33
N GLU A 622 -13.35 -34.90 -20.33
CA GLU A 622 -14.17 -34.80 -21.55
C GLU A 622 -14.93 -33.48 -21.57
N GLN A 623 -14.82 -32.79 -22.70
CA GLN A 623 -15.55 -31.59 -23.06
C GLN A 623 -16.31 -31.83 -24.39
N THR A 624 -17.06 -30.84 -24.87
CA THR A 624 -17.80 -30.95 -26.14
C THR A 624 -16.88 -31.13 -27.36
N SER A 625 -15.71 -30.48 -27.35
CA SER A 625 -14.74 -30.47 -28.46
C SER A 625 -13.46 -31.25 -28.18
N ASP A 626 -13.13 -31.47 -26.90
CA ASP A 626 -11.80 -31.88 -26.45
C ASP A 626 -11.89 -33.07 -25.49
N TYR A 627 -10.90 -33.95 -25.57
CA TYR A 627 -10.85 -35.22 -24.86
C TYR A 627 -9.41 -35.49 -24.42
N ASP A 628 -9.10 -35.04 -23.20
CA ASP A 628 -7.78 -35.10 -22.62
C ASP A 628 -7.65 -36.30 -21.68
N ALA A 629 -6.46 -36.90 -21.62
CA ALA A 629 -6.13 -37.95 -20.67
C ALA A 629 -4.76 -37.73 -20.05
N THR A 630 -4.74 -37.70 -18.71
CA THR A 630 -3.51 -37.87 -17.93
C THR A 630 -3.35 -39.35 -17.62
N VAL A 631 -2.20 -39.93 -17.93
CA VAL A 631 -1.85 -41.33 -17.61
C VAL A 631 -0.92 -41.33 -16.41
N THR A 632 -1.33 -41.99 -15.33
CA THR A 632 -0.50 -42.21 -14.14
C THR A 632 0.11 -43.62 -14.20
N PHE A 633 1.43 -43.71 -14.11
CA PHE A 633 2.20 -44.94 -14.27
C PHE A 633 3.48 -44.91 -13.41
N TYR A 634 4.38 -45.89 -13.61
CA TYR A 634 5.62 -46.01 -12.84
C TYR A 634 6.86 -46.18 -13.71
N GLU A 635 7.93 -45.48 -13.31
CA GLU A 635 9.29 -45.65 -13.80
C GLU A 635 10.08 -46.42 -12.73
N GLY A 636 10.18 -47.74 -12.91
CA GLY A 636 10.61 -48.63 -11.83
C GLY A 636 9.58 -48.63 -10.70
N SER A 637 9.95 -48.13 -9.52
CA SER A 637 9.05 -47.93 -8.38
C SER A 637 8.46 -46.52 -8.27
N GLN A 638 8.97 -45.56 -9.05
CA GLN A 638 8.66 -44.13 -8.91
C GLN A 638 7.41 -43.75 -9.70
N PRO A 639 6.44 -43.04 -9.09
CA PRO A 639 5.25 -42.57 -9.79
C PRO A 639 5.60 -41.47 -10.80
N ARG A 640 5.04 -41.60 -12.02
CA ARG A 640 5.17 -40.67 -13.14
C ARG A 640 3.80 -40.38 -13.75
N TRP A 641 3.69 -39.24 -14.43
CA TRP A 641 2.53 -38.93 -15.24
C TRP A 641 2.94 -38.37 -16.60
N VAL A 642 2.11 -38.62 -17.61
CA VAL A 642 2.18 -38.06 -18.97
C VAL A 642 0.78 -37.63 -19.39
N MET A 643 0.65 -36.69 -20.32
CA MET A 643 -0.66 -36.21 -20.76
C MET A 643 -0.80 -36.15 -22.29
N GLY A 644 -2.00 -36.43 -22.79
CA GLY A 644 -2.36 -36.32 -24.20
C GLY A 644 -3.76 -35.74 -24.37
N GLY A 645 -4.05 -35.24 -25.57
CA GLY A 645 -5.35 -34.66 -25.93
C GLY A 645 -5.74 -35.00 -27.37
N THR A 646 -7.03 -35.11 -27.62
CA THR A 646 -7.61 -35.37 -28.94
C THR A 646 -9.08 -34.92 -28.96
N ARG A 647 -9.82 -35.17 -30.06
CA ARG A 647 -11.27 -34.89 -30.11
C ARG A 647 -12.09 -36.06 -29.57
N PRO A 648 -13.24 -35.83 -28.91
CA PRO A 648 -14.11 -36.90 -28.43
C PRO A 648 -14.57 -37.86 -29.54
N GLY A 649 -14.44 -39.16 -29.28
CA GLY A 649 -14.99 -40.23 -30.10
C GLY A 649 -15.07 -41.53 -29.29
N SER A 650 -15.81 -42.54 -29.79
CA SER A 650 -15.93 -43.86 -29.12
C SER A 650 -14.65 -44.71 -29.22
N SER A 651 -13.83 -44.46 -30.23
CA SER A 651 -12.47 -44.98 -30.39
C SER A 651 -11.56 -43.84 -30.82
N VAL A 652 -10.58 -43.49 -29.98
CA VAL A 652 -9.66 -42.36 -30.21
C VAL A 652 -8.21 -42.77 -29.96
N SER A 653 -7.27 -41.98 -30.49
CA SER A 653 -5.84 -42.11 -30.23
C SER A 653 -5.22 -40.71 -30.04
N MET A 654 -4.20 -40.62 -29.20
CA MET A 654 -3.49 -39.39 -28.85
C MET A 654 -1.99 -39.68 -28.58
N SER A 655 -1.13 -38.73 -28.94
CA SER A 655 0.26 -38.70 -28.44
C SER A 655 0.29 -38.37 -26.95
N LEU A 656 1.20 -39.00 -26.22
CA LEU A 656 1.44 -38.75 -24.80
C LEU A 656 2.73 -37.96 -24.63
N ASN A 657 2.63 -36.85 -23.89
CA ASN A 657 3.73 -35.95 -23.62
C ASN A 657 4.21 -36.10 -22.17
N TRP A 658 5.52 -36.25 -22.02
CA TRP A 658 6.23 -36.07 -20.77
C TRP A 658 6.46 -34.57 -20.54
N MET A 659 5.94 -34.06 -19.43
CA MET A 659 6.11 -32.68 -19.03
C MET A 659 7.31 -32.55 -18.09
N SER A 660 8.13 -31.52 -18.25
CA SER A 660 9.26 -31.25 -17.34
C SER A 660 9.63 -29.78 -17.24
N GLY A 661 9.92 -29.31 -16.03
CA GLY A 661 10.42 -27.96 -15.78
C GLY A 661 10.79 -27.71 -14.31
N PRO A 662 11.87 -26.97 -14.02
CA PRO A 662 12.16 -26.49 -12.66
C PRO A 662 11.09 -25.47 -12.23
N GLY A 663 10.83 -25.34 -10.93
CA GLY A 663 9.96 -24.28 -10.39
C GLY A 663 8.45 -24.57 -10.27
N LEU A 664 7.99 -25.72 -10.79
CA LEU A 664 6.61 -26.20 -10.59
C LEU A 664 6.48 -27.26 -9.49
N CYS A 665 7.56 -27.59 -8.79
CA CYS A 665 7.53 -28.45 -7.61
C CYS A 665 6.88 -27.76 -6.38
N PRO A 666 6.35 -28.53 -5.41
CA PRO A 666 5.82 -27.98 -4.15
C PRO A 666 6.86 -27.10 -3.42
N GLY A 667 6.47 -25.88 -3.05
CA GLY A 667 7.35 -24.88 -2.41
C GLY A 667 8.38 -24.21 -3.33
N CYS A 668 8.49 -24.61 -4.60
CA CYS A 668 9.48 -24.03 -5.52
C CYS A 668 9.02 -22.69 -6.11
N THR A 669 9.95 -21.77 -6.33
CA THR A 669 9.71 -20.52 -7.09
C THR A 669 9.40 -20.85 -8.55
N TYR A 670 8.31 -20.30 -9.09
CA TYR A 670 7.94 -20.47 -10.49
C TYR A 670 8.89 -19.71 -11.42
N VAL A 671 9.41 -20.38 -12.45
CA VAL A 671 10.36 -19.80 -13.42
C VAL A 671 9.86 -19.87 -14.88
N GLY A 672 8.64 -20.37 -15.11
CA GLY A 672 8.03 -20.51 -16.44
C GLY A 672 7.28 -21.83 -16.63
N PRO A 673 6.56 -21.96 -17.76
CA PRO A 673 5.80 -23.17 -18.09
C PRO A 673 6.71 -24.38 -18.37
N PRO A 674 6.20 -25.61 -18.22
CA PRO A 674 6.98 -26.83 -18.43
C PRO A 674 7.14 -27.13 -19.93
N SER A 675 8.27 -27.74 -20.27
CA SER A 675 8.52 -28.29 -21.62
C SER A 675 7.81 -29.63 -21.82
N ALA A 676 7.37 -29.90 -23.05
CA ALA A 676 6.73 -31.16 -23.46
C ALA A 676 7.65 -31.98 -24.37
N ARG A 677 7.65 -33.31 -24.20
CA ARG A 677 8.32 -34.28 -25.08
C ARG A 677 7.39 -35.45 -25.36
N ASP A 678 7.14 -35.76 -26.64
CA ASP A 678 6.41 -36.98 -27.02
C ASP A 678 7.20 -38.22 -26.55
N VAL A 679 6.50 -39.11 -25.85
CA VAL A 679 7.03 -40.35 -25.28
C VAL A 679 6.19 -41.58 -25.64
N GLY A 680 5.22 -41.45 -26.55
CA GLY A 680 4.41 -42.57 -27.03
C GLY A 680 2.93 -42.24 -27.20
N THR A 681 2.05 -43.24 -27.07
CA THR A 681 0.64 -43.12 -27.44
C THR A 681 -0.32 -43.77 -26.46
N LEU A 682 -1.54 -43.23 -26.42
CA LEU A 682 -2.71 -43.81 -25.78
C LEU A 682 -3.83 -43.93 -26.81
N SER A 683 -4.43 -45.13 -26.91
CA SER A 683 -5.66 -45.37 -27.65
C SER A 683 -6.75 -45.81 -26.68
N LEU A 684 -7.93 -45.19 -26.77
CA LEU A 684 -9.08 -45.43 -25.89
C LEU A 684 -10.30 -45.85 -26.69
N GLN A 685 -10.88 -47.00 -26.31
CA GLN A 685 -12.13 -47.53 -26.83
C GLN A 685 -13.16 -47.52 -25.69
N ILE A 686 -13.76 -46.36 -25.46
CA ILE A 686 -14.74 -46.13 -24.39
C ILE A 686 -15.98 -45.51 -25.05
N PRO A 687 -17.14 -46.19 -25.06
CA PRO A 687 -18.39 -45.62 -25.57
C PRO A 687 -18.75 -44.29 -24.89
N SER A 688 -19.42 -43.39 -25.59
CA SER A 688 -19.89 -42.13 -24.98
C SER A 688 -20.83 -42.44 -23.80
N GLY A 689 -20.56 -41.82 -22.65
CA GLY A 689 -21.26 -42.10 -21.38
C GLY A 689 -20.98 -43.48 -20.76
N GLY A 690 -20.06 -44.27 -21.31
CA GLY A 690 -19.67 -45.57 -20.76
C GLY A 690 -18.99 -45.47 -19.39
N THR A 691 -19.04 -46.55 -18.62
CA THR A 691 -18.34 -46.73 -17.33
C THR A 691 -17.25 -47.81 -17.40
N SER A 692 -17.10 -48.46 -18.54
CA SER A 692 -16.03 -49.41 -18.86
C SER A 692 -15.62 -49.28 -20.32
N GLY A 693 -14.42 -49.74 -20.65
CA GLY A 693 -13.90 -49.78 -22.02
C GLY A 693 -12.50 -50.39 -22.07
N ARG A 694 -11.80 -50.19 -23.18
CA ARG A 694 -10.45 -50.72 -23.40
C ARG A 694 -9.43 -49.61 -23.63
N ALA A 695 -8.26 -49.76 -23.04
CA ALA A 695 -7.13 -48.85 -23.21
C ALA A 695 -5.90 -49.61 -23.74
N THR A 696 -5.21 -49.01 -24.72
CA THR A 696 -3.90 -49.47 -25.19
C THR A 696 -2.92 -48.32 -25.03
N MET A 697 -1.81 -48.54 -24.33
CA MET A 697 -0.73 -47.55 -24.25
C MET A 697 0.64 -48.17 -24.50
N ASN A 698 1.50 -47.34 -25.08
CA ASN A 698 2.92 -47.59 -25.25
C ASN A 698 3.64 -46.30 -24.86
N ILE A 699 4.44 -46.35 -23.80
CA ILE A 699 5.19 -45.21 -23.28
C ILE A 699 6.66 -45.63 -23.15
N THR A 700 7.58 -44.81 -23.67
CA THR A 700 9.01 -44.93 -23.41
C THR A 700 9.50 -43.63 -22.78
N THR A 701 9.86 -43.66 -21.49
CA THR A 701 10.27 -42.46 -20.75
C THR A 701 11.58 -41.87 -21.28
N PRO A 702 11.94 -40.62 -20.93
CA PRO A 702 13.22 -40.02 -21.31
C PRO A 702 14.45 -40.82 -20.87
N SER A 703 14.35 -41.69 -19.85
CA SER A 703 15.42 -42.59 -19.39
C SER A 703 15.48 -43.92 -20.16
N GLY A 704 14.51 -44.19 -21.03
CA GLY A 704 14.39 -45.43 -21.80
C GLY A 704 13.52 -46.52 -21.16
N VAL A 705 12.92 -46.27 -19.98
CA VAL A 705 12.01 -47.23 -19.33
C VAL A 705 10.70 -47.33 -20.11
N GLN A 706 10.24 -48.56 -20.37
CA GLN A 706 9.00 -48.82 -21.11
C GLN A 706 7.82 -49.17 -20.20
N TRP A 707 6.67 -48.56 -20.47
CA TRP A 707 5.38 -48.90 -19.86
C TRP A 707 4.35 -49.21 -20.95
N ASN A 708 4.18 -50.50 -21.22
CA ASN A 708 3.31 -51.01 -22.28
C ASN A 708 2.09 -51.73 -21.69
N ARG A 709 0.89 -51.42 -22.19
CA ARG A 709 -0.36 -52.15 -21.90
C ARG A 709 -1.11 -52.42 -23.21
N PRO A 710 -1.00 -53.65 -23.77
CA PRO A 710 -1.64 -53.99 -25.04
C PRO A 710 -3.12 -54.37 -24.84
N GLY A 711 -4.02 -53.37 -24.84
CA GLY A 711 -5.47 -53.61 -24.85
C GLY A 711 -6.04 -54.13 -23.54
N VAL A 712 -5.78 -53.44 -22.43
CA VAL A 712 -6.34 -53.75 -21.11
C VAL A 712 -7.74 -53.19 -20.92
N ASP A 713 -8.58 -53.89 -20.16
CA ASP A 713 -9.92 -53.42 -19.83
C ASP A 713 -9.85 -52.45 -18.63
N VAL A 714 -10.50 -51.30 -18.75
CA VAL A 714 -10.50 -50.21 -17.76
C VAL A 714 -11.92 -49.89 -17.30
N VAL A 715 -12.06 -49.56 -16.01
CA VAL A 715 -13.35 -49.27 -15.35
C VAL A 715 -13.28 -47.91 -14.67
N LYS A 716 -14.38 -47.14 -14.76
CA LYS A 716 -14.52 -45.81 -14.16
C LYS A 716 -14.71 -45.92 -12.64
N LEU A 717 -13.82 -45.29 -11.88
CA LEU A 717 -13.85 -45.24 -10.41
C LEU A 717 -14.79 -44.15 -9.87
N THR A 718 -14.96 -43.07 -10.62
CA THR A 718 -15.65 -41.82 -10.21
C THR A 718 -16.76 -41.45 -11.19
N GLN A 719 -17.88 -40.91 -10.73
CA GLN A 719 -19.07 -40.66 -11.55
C GLN A 719 -19.04 -39.31 -12.28
#